data_AF-A0A2R7MU97-F1
#
_entry.id   AF-A0A2R7MU97-F1
#
_cell.length_a   1.000
_cell.length_b   1.000
_cell.length_c   1.000
_cell.angle_alpha   90.00
_cell.angle_beta   90.00
_cell.angle_gamma   90.00
#
_symmetry.space_group_name_H-M   'P 1'
#
loop_
_entity.id
_entity.type
_entity.pdbx_description
1 polymer ?
#
loop_
_entity_poly.entity_id
_entity_poly.type
_entity_poly.pdbx_seq_one_letter_code
_entity_poly.pdbx_strand_id
1 'polypeptide(L)'
;MKLIAAFILTAYGILPTAKAQQYPVKLIPVVIPPYSLKIGDYATSTDNKLQLQVLMTDLLEPQHQTGIKFSLEAGLNAVPLARSNDFIVGMNPFTLYPGSNVTLTNVDLRSLFELQNLSGINAVQYSKPLSDGVYQFCFQAYDYFTKNNLSAKTCATVFMVQYDPPMLTLPQNAEKVQALSPYSGGAGIVFQWMPRQIAPNTKYIFTLKELWDQGQSPISGFLSAPPLWTEETYAPTLYYGIDKTQLIPGKRYAWQVQAKSGNPVLGANPTDDNGVYKNNGFSEIFYFDYVENCAVPTLLMAKNVGRGRVELQWSIAGQPAGLYNVQYRKKGSTAEWVSQQSYQASAILTGLEDKTEYEYRIGSVCGNIQAFNNTNPFENGNSGGNAYSYSGIQYFTTNANDVDHNYQCGIMPAIDIANKTPLNTQLGNNEVFMAGDFPVTVLSAQGSGVYTGTGYIEVPYLADTKIKVSFTNIKLNTDKKLIEGVIETTYDPNETAVHYASGGLGETFGDAGVKDVTVDYVITNVTYTATPPPGKITVYGDFGTGGTSSQQDFPGGKDYQIKDKDGNIWTVDENGNVTKVGKEAEGGASTSSNTDGVTGSGNTAAVNQYTAKGIKIEWKEDANGKFAYDTADKTKLPKSKYPSVKDTENNTVYVPYKATVNKQTELFDAKVSITDPTLKDSKIIFKTLSLGKAIEAIELSKTDTERNYQLKLPGTFDYAEEEVIAVLMPKESTGKQKVISNFRLVHLSPKTVNVSLVPLDANSQSKLQAQGNKINQVYNKIGVNFTVKEEPVLDISSIVSGNTISSEDADLMSTYSPQQQQINALYKGTDARYVLFVTNKTSSTGQNGYMRLNGQFGYVYNNAPQKTGAHELGHGVFKLEHPWKAYQTTKGATDLLMDYSTGEELSHLDWKQINDPAFKLYAFQSQSSGEFNNYVVTPDLRIVNIKQSNTLTFDKNNKNIPSGSCPGFVTYNYNNTTKQFEDLKYYLWDNGKKGYINNSDNSDIIVPSTV
;
A
#
# COMPACT_ATOMS: atom_id res chain seq x y z
N MET A 1 -92.09 8.22 -48.73
CA MET A 1 -90.71 7.98 -49.23
C MET A 1 -90.22 8.97 -50.30
N LYS A 2 -91.05 9.82 -50.93
CA LYS A 2 -90.59 10.86 -51.89
C LYS A 2 -90.19 12.20 -51.25
N LEU A 3 -90.58 12.49 -50.00
CA LEU A 3 -90.16 13.72 -49.30
C LEU A 3 -88.78 13.65 -48.64
N ILE A 4 -88.28 12.46 -48.30
CA ILE A 4 -86.95 12.29 -47.69
C ILE A 4 -85.83 12.39 -48.74
N ALA A 5 -86.09 11.94 -49.98
CA ALA A 5 -85.12 12.04 -51.08
C ALA A 5 -84.89 13.50 -51.54
N ALA A 6 -85.92 14.35 -51.47
CA ALA A 6 -85.79 15.77 -51.85
C ALA A 6 -85.02 16.61 -50.80
N PHE A 7 -85.05 16.19 -49.53
CA PHE A 7 -84.32 16.87 -48.45
C PHE A 7 -82.82 16.49 -48.42
N ILE A 8 -82.47 15.29 -48.87
CA ILE A 8 -81.06 14.86 -48.98
C ILE A 8 -80.37 15.47 -50.21
N LEU A 9 -81.11 15.74 -51.31
CA LEU A 9 -80.54 16.37 -52.51
C LEU A 9 -80.31 17.88 -52.37
N THR A 10 -81.03 18.55 -51.45
CA THR A 10 -80.83 19.98 -51.17
C THR A 10 -79.73 20.24 -50.13
N ALA A 11 -79.40 19.25 -49.29
CA ALA A 11 -78.29 19.35 -48.33
C ALA A 11 -76.89 19.14 -48.95
N TYR A 12 -76.79 18.62 -50.18
CA TYR A 12 -75.53 18.48 -50.93
C TYR A 12 -75.19 19.67 -51.87
N GLY A 13 -76.07 20.68 -51.95
CA GLY A 13 -75.90 21.83 -52.84
C GLY A 13 -75.08 22.99 -52.26
N ILE A 14 -74.59 22.88 -51.02
CA ILE A 14 -73.82 23.92 -50.34
C ILE A 14 -72.51 23.31 -49.81
N LEU A 15 -71.66 22.86 -50.73
CA LEU A 15 -70.23 22.75 -50.46
C LEU A 15 -69.57 24.01 -51.04
N PRO A 16 -68.90 24.85 -50.25
CA PRO A 16 -68.07 25.90 -50.81
C PRO A 16 -67.00 25.23 -51.68
N THR A 17 -66.95 25.60 -52.95
CA THR A 17 -65.82 25.30 -53.83
C THR A 17 -64.58 25.91 -53.18
N ALA A 18 -63.75 25.07 -52.57
CA ALA A 18 -62.41 25.48 -52.19
C ALA A 18 -61.67 25.78 -53.50
N LYS A 19 -61.61 27.05 -53.89
CA LYS A 19 -60.69 27.50 -54.92
C LYS A 19 -59.29 27.29 -54.36
N ALA A 20 -58.65 26.18 -54.72
CA ALA A 20 -57.21 26.06 -54.61
C ALA A 20 -56.62 27.19 -55.45
N GLN A 21 -56.00 28.16 -54.80
CA GLN A 21 -55.38 29.30 -55.47
C GLN A 21 -54.17 28.76 -56.24
N GLN A 22 -54.34 28.58 -57.55
CA GLN A 22 -53.23 28.21 -58.43
C GLN A 22 -52.36 29.44 -58.64
N TYR A 23 -51.08 29.29 -58.32
CA TYR A 23 -50.09 30.35 -58.45
C TYR A 23 -49.25 30.10 -59.71
N PRO A 24 -49.02 31.11 -60.57
CA PRO A 24 -48.29 30.93 -61.84
C PRO A 24 -46.78 30.69 -61.67
N VAL A 25 -46.22 30.96 -60.48
CA VAL A 25 -44.79 30.84 -60.18
C VAL A 25 -44.52 29.80 -59.07
N LYS A 26 -43.50 28.97 -59.30
CA LYS A 26 -42.95 28.00 -58.35
C LYS A 26 -41.60 28.46 -57.82
N LEU A 27 -41.42 28.39 -56.49
CA LEU A 27 -40.18 28.70 -55.80
C LEU A 27 -39.52 27.43 -55.25
N ILE A 28 -38.19 27.36 -55.31
CA ILE A 28 -37.40 26.28 -54.67
C ILE A 28 -36.24 26.93 -53.90
N PRO A 29 -36.40 27.17 -52.59
CA PRO A 29 -35.30 27.64 -51.75
C PRO A 29 -34.38 26.50 -51.33
N VAL A 30 -33.07 26.77 -51.31
CA VAL A 30 -32.02 25.88 -50.81
C VAL A 30 -31.08 26.70 -49.93
N VAL A 31 -30.95 26.32 -48.66
CA VAL A 31 -29.93 26.88 -47.75
C VAL A 31 -28.76 25.91 -47.70
N ILE A 32 -27.53 26.40 -47.80
CA ILE A 32 -26.33 25.59 -48.04
C ILE A 32 -25.48 25.53 -46.75
N PRO A 33 -25.15 24.32 -46.22
CA PRO A 33 -24.24 24.17 -45.09
C PRO A 33 -22.79 24.60 -45.39
N PRO A 34 -22.01 25.07 -44.40
CA PRO A 34 -22.40 25.32 -43.02
C PRO A 34 -23.30 26.56 -42.93
N TYR A 35 -24.45 26.40 -42.27
CA TYR A 35 -25.45 27.45 -42.10
C TYR A 35 -24.90 28.54 -41.19
N SER A 36 -25.15 29.82 -41.52
CA SER A 36 -24.86 30.89 -40.57
C SER A 36 -25.93 30.91 -39.48
N LEU A 37 -25.48 31.07 -38.24
CA LEU A 37 -26.36 31.27 -37.09
C LEU A 37 -26.83 32.73 -36.97
N LYS A 38 -26.31 33.68 -37.75
CA LYS A 38 -26.73 35.09 -37.71
C LYS A 38 -27.47 35.47 -38.99
N ILE A 39 -28.63 36.11 -38.85
CA ILE A 39 -29.42 36.59 -40.01
C ILE A 39 -28.60 37.57 -40.86
N GLY A 40 -27.83 38.46 -40.20
CA GLY A 40 -27.03 39.47 -40.90
C GLY A 40 -25.95 38.93 -41.82
N ASP A 41 -25.44 37.72 -41.56
CA ASP A 41 -24.43 37.11 -42.43
C ASP A 41 -24.99 36.79 -43.82
N TYR A 42 -26.32 36.58 -43.94
CA TYR A 42 -26.97 36.40 -45.24
C TYR A 42 -27.04 37.69 -46.06
N ALA A 43 -26.87 38.86 -45.44
CA ALA A 43 -26.76 40.15 -46.10
C ALA A 43 -25.30 40.51 -46.47
N THR A 44 -24.33 40.13 -45.62
CA THR A 44 -22.93 40.56 -45.75
C THR A 44 -22.02 39.53 -46.43
N SER A 45 -22.37 38.24 -46.39
CA SER A 45 -21.54 37.18 -46.97
C SER A 45 -21.57 37.20 -48.50
N THR A 46 -20.39 37.00 -49.10
CA THR A 46 -20.22 36.74 -50.53
C THR A 46 -20.27 35.26 -50.88
N ASP A 47 -20.29 34.37 -49.88
CA ASP A 47 -20.42 32.93 -50.07
C ASP A 47 -21.87 32.57 -50.44
N ASN A 48 -22.04 31.59 -51.31
CA ASN A 48 -23.36 31.08 -51.67
C ASN A 48 -23.91 30.19 -50.54
N LYS A 49 -24.56 30.82 -49.55
CA LYS A 49 -25.23 30.21 -48.39
C LYS A 49 -26.72 29.94 -48.62
N LEU A 50 -27.29 30.51 -49.67
CA LEU A 50 -28.71 30.54 -49.99
C LEU A 50 -28.88 30.70 -51.51
N GLN A 51 -29.65 29.79 -52.09
CA GLN A 51 -30.05 29.82 -53.48
C GLN A 51 -31.58 29.71 -53.57
N LEU A 52 -32.21 30.59 -54.35
CA LEU A 52 -33.64 30.56 -54.63
C LEU A 52 -33.86 30.40 -56.13
N GLN A 53 -34.43 29.28 -56.55
CA GLN A 53 -34.87 29.11 -57.93
C GLN A 53 -36.30 29.60 -58.07
N VAL A 54 -36.54 30.43 -59.08
CA VAL A 54 -37.82 31.05 -59.41
C VAL A 54 -38.22 30.60 -60.81
N LEU A 55 -39.27 29.79 -60.92
CA LEU A 55 -39.75 29.24 -62.19
C LEU A 55 -41.18 29.68 -62.45
N MET A 56 -41.41 30.35 -63.58
CA MET A 56 -42.77 30.63 -64.06
C MET A 56 -43.32 29.40 -64.79
N THR A 57 -44.22 28.68 -64.13
CA THR A 57 -44.74 27.40 -64.63
C THR A 57 -45.93 27.57 -65.57
N ASP A 58 -46.64 28.69 -65.49
CA ASP A 58 -47.72 29.01 -66.42
C ASP A 58 -47.17 29.71 -67.68
N LEU A 59 -47.35 29.06 -68.83
CA LEU A 59 -46.89 29.56 -70.13
C LEU A 59 -47.86 30.57 -70.76
N LEU A 60 -49.09 30.67 -70.24
CA LEU A 60 -50.14 31.56 -70.76
C LEU A 60 -50.22 32.89 -70.01
N GLU A 61 -49.54 32.99 -68.86
CA GLU A 61 -49.51 34.19 -68.02
C GLU A 61 -48.52 35.23 -68.61
N PRO A 62 -48.80 36.55 -68.57
CA PRO A 62 -47.90 37.57 -69.11
C PRO A 62 -46.62 37.73 -68.28
N GLN A 63 -45.57 38.34 -68.84
CA GLN A 63 -44.37 38.66 -68.07
C GLN A 63 -44.68 39.52 -66.84
N HIS A 64 -44.08 39.22 -65.70
CA HIS A 64 -44.28 39.96 -64.45
C HIS A 64 -42.99 40.62 -63.97
N GLN A 65 -43.08 41.88 -63.54
CA GLN A 65 -42.04 42.46 -62.69
C GLN A 65 -42.16 41.83 -61.31
N THR A 66 -41.17 41.03 -60.91
CA THR A 66 -41.28 40.15 -59.75
C THR A 66 -40.39 40.65 -58.62
N GLY A 67 -40.97 40.75 -57.42
CA GLY A 67 -40.26 40.92 -56.16
C GLY A 67 -40.35 39.66 -55.29
N ILE A 68 -39.42 39.53 -54.34
CA ILE A 68 -39.41 38.41 -53.39
C ILE A 68 -39.68 38.95 -51.98
N LYS A 69 -40.52 38.24 -51.23
CA LYS A 69 -40.72 38.42 -49.79
C LYS A 69 -39.99 37.30 -49.05
N PHE A 70 -39.41 37.64 -47.91
CA PHE A 70 -38.74 36.70 -47.02
C PHE A 70 -39.43 36.66 -45.66
N SER A 71 -39.52 35.48 -45.06
CA SER A 71 -39.85 35.32 -43.65
C SER A 71 -39.07 34.17 -43.03
N LEU A 72 -38.51 34.39 -41.85
CA LEU A 72 -37.85 33.38 -41.02
C LEU A 72 -38.82 32.90 -39.94
N GLU A 73 -39.09 31.60 -39.88
CA GLU A 73 -40.00 31.00 -38.88
C GLU A 73 -39.22 30.03 -37.98
N ALA A 74 -39.47 30.08 -36.66
CA ALA A 74 -38.84 29.21 -35.69
C ALA A 74 -39.80 28.07 -35.28
N GLY A 75 -39.63 26.87 -35.85
CA GLY A 75 -40.51 25.71 -35.66
C GLY A 75 -41.56 25.53 -36.76
N LEU A 76 -42.23 24.37 -36.78
CA LEU A 76 -43.28 24.02 -37.75
C LEU A 76 -44.58 24.80 -37.41
N ASN A 77 -45.01 25.71 -38.28
CA ASN A 77 -46.20 26.58 -38.14
C ASN A 77 -46.11 27.71 -37.09
N ALA A 78 -44.92 28.23 -36.82
CA ALA A 78 -44.73 29.33 -35.88
C ALA A 78 -44.95 30.73 -36.52
N VAL A 79 -45.21 31.73 -35.67
CA VAL A 79 -45.22 33.15 -36.10
C VAL A 79 -43.82 33.54 -36.61
N PRO A 80 -43.68 34.25 -37.74
CA PRO A 80 -42.38 34.68 -38.25
C PRO A 80 -41.58 35.47 -37.21
N LEU A 81 -40.35 35.02 -36.94
CA LEU A 81 -39.36 35.71 -36.10
C LEU A 81 -38.87 36.99 -36.77
N ALA A 82 -38.69 36.95 -38.10
CA ALA A 82 -38.34 38.10 -38.91
C ALA A 82 -39.07 38.01 -40.25
N ARG A 83 -39.55 39.14 -40.76
CA ARG A 83 -40.23 39.22 -42.05
C ARG A 83 -39.77 40.45 -42.81
N SER A 84 -39.49 40.30 -44.09
CA SER A 84 -39.15 41.42 -44.96
C SER A 84 -40.32 42.41 -45.07
N ASN A 85 -40.04 43.70 -45.06
CA ASN A 85 -41.03 44.76 -45.26
C ASN A 85 -41.70 44.65 -46.64
N ASP A 86 -42.87 45.26 -46.82
CA ASP A 86 -43.52 45.27 -48.14
C ASP A 86 -42.76 46.14 -49.17
N PHE A 87 -41.91 47.06 -48.70
CA PHE A 87 -40.97 47.83 -49.49
C PHE A 87 -39.54 47.58 -49.01
N ILE A 88 -38.67 47.11 -49.91
CA ILE A 88 -37.29 46.72 -49.62
C ILE A 88 -36.35 47.75 -50.23
N VAL A 89 -35.65 48.49 -49.38
CA VAL A 89 -34.62 49.44 -49.80
C VAL A 89 -33.44 48.67 -50.38
N GLY A 90 -33.03 49.02 -51.61
CA GLY A 90 -31.87 48.39 -52.26
C GLY A 90 -32.14 47.07 -52.99
N MET A 91 -33.41 46.65 -53.16
CA MET A 91 -33.77 45.52 -54.02
C MET A 91 -34.52 46.00 -55.26
N ASN A 92 -34.00 45.69 -56.44
CA ASN A 92 -34.69 45.96 -57.70
C ASN A 92 -35.55 44.75 -58.11
N PRO A 93 -36.78 44.96 -58.63
CA PRO A 93 -37.55 43.87 -59.21
C PRO A 93 -36.85 43.33 -60.47
N PHE A 94 -37.11 42.07 -60.80
CA PHE A 94 -36.63 41.44 -62.03
C PHE A 94 -37.80 41.00 -62.91
N THR A 95 -37.64 41.08 -64.22
CA THR A 95 -38.65 40.60 -65.17
C THR A 95 -38.62 39.07 -65.21
N LEU A 96 -39.74 38.43 -64.87
CA LEU A 96 -39.92 36.99 -64.98
C LEU A 96 -40.76 36.68 -66.23
N TYR A 97 -40.19 35.87 -67.14
CA TYR A 97 -40.84 35.48 -68.39
C TYR A 97 -41.51 34.11 -68.26
N PRO A 98 -42.58 33.84 -69.02
CA PRO A 98 -43.22 32.52 -69.05
C PRO A 98 -42.23 31.41 -69.41
N GLY A 99 -42.18 30.34 -68.61
CA GLY A 99 -41.25 29.22 -68.80
C GLY A 99 -39.78 29.49 -68.41
N SER A 100 -39.44 30.70 -67.94
CA SER A 100 -38.07 31.03 -67.52
C SER A 100 -37.77 30.56 -66.10
N ASN A 101 -36.54 30.08 -65.89
CA ASN A 101 -35.99 29.72 -64.57
C ASN A 101 -34.90 30.73 -64.19
N VAL A 102 -35.14 31.52 -63.15
CA VAL A 102 -34.19 32.49 -62.61
C VAL A 102 -33.62 31.95 -61.30
N THR A 103 -32.30 31.94 -61.18
CA THR A 103 -31.62 31.57 -59.92
C THR A 103 -31.12 32.84 -59.25
N LEU A 104 -31.57 33.07 -58.01
CA LEU A 104 -31.11 34.16 -57.15
C LEU A 104 -30.19 33.60 -56.06
N THR A 105 -29.09 34.29 -55.79
CA THR A 105 -28.08 33.92 -54.77
C THR A 105 -28.13 34.87 -53.57
N ASN A 106 -27.29 34.65 -52.55
CA ASN A 106 -27.12 35.59 -51.44
C ASN A 106 -26.90 37.04 -51.87
N VAL A 107 -26.14 37.26 -52.94
CA VAL A 107 -25.83 38.62 -53.41
C VAL A 107 -27.09 39.31 -53.93
N ASP A 108 -27.93 38.59 -54.67
CA ASP A 108 -29.17 39.13 -55.25
C ASP A 108 -30.26 39.34 -54.17
N LEU A 109 -30.23 38.52 -53.11
CA LEU A 109 -31.21 38.54 -52.03
C LEU A 109 -30.75 39.36 -50.81
N ARG A 110 -29.54 39.93 -50.80
CA ARG A 110 -28.92 40.57 -49.63
C ARG A 110 -29.83 41.58 -48.94
N SER A 111 -30.52 42.39 -49.73
CA SER A 111 -31.33 43.50 -49.25
C SER A 111 -32.51 43.01 -48.42
N LEU A 112 -32.96 41.75 -48.62
CA LEU A 112 -34.00 41.12 -47.80
C LEU A 112 -33.54 40.79 -46.37
N PHE A 113 -32.23 40.65 -46.15
CA PHE A 113 -31.65 40.27 -44.87
C PHE A 113 -31.05 41.47 -44.11
N GLU A 114 -31.06 42.66 -44.69
CA GLU A 114 -30.61 43.89 -44.01
C GLU A 114 -31.60 44.31 -42.91
N LEU A 115 -31.08 44.72 -41.75
CA LEU A 115 -31.89 45.10 -40.59
C LEU A 115 -32.98 46.14 -40.92
N GLN A 116 -32.66 47.13 -41.76
CA GLN A 116 -33.60 48.18 -42.16
C GLN A 116 -34.83 47.68 -42.94
N ASN A 117 -34.70 46.50 -43.56
CA ASN A 117 -35.74 45.88 -44.39
C ASN A 117 -36.48 44.75 -43.67
N LEU A 118 -36.17 44.47 -42.40
CA LEU A 118 -36.79 43.43 -41.60
C LEU A 118 -37.73 44.01 -40.54
N SER A 119 -38.88 43.37 -40.37
CA SER A 119 -39.87 43.59 -39.32
C SER A 119 -39.96 42.37 -38.41
N GLY A 120 -40.33 42.55 -37.14
CA GLY A 120 -40.39 41.48 -36.14
C GLY A 120 -39.10 41.23 -35.36
N ILE A 121 -37.97 41.80 -35.81
CA ILE A 121 -36.66 41.70 -35.16
C ILE A 121 -36.06 43.10 -34.92
N ASN A 122 -35.54 43.35 -33.71
CA ASN A 122 -34.86 44.61 -33.39
C ASN A 122 -33.32 44.50 -33.56
N ALA A 123 -32.60 45.63 -33.48
CA ALA A 123 -31.15 45.68 -33.67
C ALA A 123 -30.37 44.74 -32.72
N VAL A 124 -30.81 44.61 -31.47
CA VAL A 124 -30.17 43.74 -30.47
C VAL A 124 -30.37 42.27 -30.85
N GLN A 125 -31.58 41.89 -31.24
CA GLN A 125 -31.89 40.52 -31.67
C GLN A 125 -31.19 40.16 -32.99
N TYR A 126 -31.08 41.11 -33.92
CA TYR A 126 -30.39 40.93 -35.21
C TYR A 126 -28.88 40.72 -35.06
N SER A 127 -28.26 41.34 -34.04
CA SER A 127 -26.83 41.19 -33.75
C SER A 127 -26.47 39.86 -33.06
N LYS A 128 -27.46 39.14 -32.54
CA LYS A 128 -27.28 37.87 -31.81
C LYS A 128 -27.41 36.65 -32.74
N PRO A 129 -26.67 35.56 -32.47
CA PRO A 129 -26.94 34.27 -33.10
C PRO A 129 -28.36 33.78 -32.79
N LEU A 130 -28.97 33.11 -33.77
CA LEU A 130 -30.22 32.38 -33.66
C LEU A 130 -30.02 31.21 -32.70
N SER A 131 -31.02 30.96 -31.84
CA SER A 131 -30.98 29.90 -30.84
C SER A 131 -31.11 28.52 -31.48
N ASP A 132 -30.69 27.46 -30.77
CA ASP A 132 -30.79 26.07 -31.23
C ASP A 132 -32.23 25.72 -31.63
N GLY A 133 -32.41 25.16 -32.82
CA GLY A 133 -33.75 24.78 -33.27
C GLY A 133 -33.91 24.61 -34.77
N VAL A 134 -35.13 24.23 -35.15
CA VAL A 134 -35.55 24.11 -36.54
C VAL A 134 -36.04 25.48 -37.02
N TYR A 135 -35.43 26.00 -38.08
CA TYR A 135 -35.84 27.24 -38.73
C TYR A 135 -36.31 26.98 -40.16
N GLN A 136 -37.30 27.74 -40.60
CA GLN A 136 -37.80 27.71 -41.97
C GLN A 136 -37.53 29.05 -42.65
N PHE A 137 -36.68 29.02 -43.69
CA PHE A 137 -36.43 30.15 -44.57
C PHE A 137 -37.48 30.14 -45.67
N CYS A 138 -38.49 30.99 -45.52
CA CYS A 138 -39.63 31.00 -46.42
C CYS A 138 -39.58 32.18 -47.38
N PHE A 139 -39.93 31.91 -48.62
CA PHE A 139 -39.95 32.88 -49.71
C PHE A 139 -41.30 32.88 -50.41
N GLN A 140 -41.67 34.05 -50.91
CA GLN A 140 -42.87 34.23 -51.72
C GLN A 140 -42.64 35.28 -52.81
N ALA A 141 -42.98 34.96 -54.05
CA ALA A 141 -42.89 35.87 -55.18
C ALA A 141 -44.18 36.68 -55.29
N TYR A 142 -44.06 37.96 -55.64
CA TYR A 142 -45.17 38.86 -55.85
C TYR A 142 -44.93 39.77 -57.05
N ASP A 143 -46.00 40.22 -57.67
CA ASP A 143 -45.95 41.18 -58.76
C ASP A 143 -45.70 42.59 -58.20
N TYR A 144 -44.67 43.25 -58.70
CA TYR A 144 -44.15 44.50 -58.16
C TYR A 144 -45.16 45.64 -58.26
N PHE A 145 -46.02 45.67 -59.29
CA PHE A 145 -46.99 46.75 -59.51
C PHE A 145 -48.31 46.49 -58.79
N THR A 146 -48.87 45.29 -58.94
CA THR A 146 -50.18 44.93 -58.38
C THR A 146 -50.11 44.45 -56.94
N LYS A 147 -48.91 44.11 -56.45
CA LYS A 147 -48.64 43.50 -55.14
C LYS A 147 -49.32 42.15 -54.91
N ASN A 148 -49.90 41.56 -55.95
CA ASN A 148 -50.51 40.23 -55.90
C ASN A 148 -49.41 39.16 -55.77
N ASN A 149 -49.68 38.13 -54.96
CA ASN A 149 -48.76 37.01 -54.81
C ASN A 149 -48.77 36.16 -56.08
N LEU A 150 -47.60 35.96 -56.68
CA LEU A 150 -47.38 35.13 -57.87
C LEU A 150 -47.02 33.69 -57.52
N SER A 151 -46.56 33.44 -56.30
CA SER A 151 -46.27 32.09 -55.79
C SER A 151 -46.99 31.80 -54.47
N ALA A 152 -47.18 30.51 -54.19
CA ALA A 152 -47.37 30.06 -52.83
C ALA A 152 -46.10 30.36 -52.01
N LYS A 153 -46.26 30.42 -50.68
CA LYS A 153 -45.12 30.47 -49.76
C LYS A 153 -44.40 29.13 -49.79
N THR A 154 -43.09 29.13 -50.02
CA THR A 154 -42.26 27.91 -50.02
C THR A 154 -41.08 28.09 -49.08
N CYS A 155 -40.73 27.05 -48.32
CA CYS A 155 -39.73 27.14 -47.26
C CYS A 155 -38.61 26.11 -47.40
N ALA A 156 -37.40 26.49 -47.03
CA ALA A 156 -36.28 25.59 -46.79
C ALA A 156 -36.10 25.41 -45.28
N THR A 157 -36.16 24.17 -44.80
CA THR A 157 -35.99 23.85 -43.38
C THR A 157 -34.51 23.60 -43.08
N VAL A 158 -33.99 24.29 -42.07
CA VAL A 158 -32.63 24.11 -41.56
C VAL A 158 -32.65 23.83 -40.07
N PHE A 159 -31.70 23.02 -39.60
CA PHE A 159 -31.46 22.80 -38.19
C PHE A 159 -30.22 23.59 -37.78
N MET A 160 -30.41 24.60 -36.94
CA MET A 160 -29.34 25.43 -36.41
C MET A 160 -28.91 24.87 -35.05
N VAL A 161 -27.61 24.66 -34.90
CA VAL A 161 -26.99 24.18 -33.66
C VAL A 161 -25.84 25.09 -33.30
N GLN A 162 -25.89 25.60 -32.09
CA GLN A 162 -24.78 26.27 -31.43
C GLN A 162 -24.08 25.27 -30.52
N TYR A 163 -22.76 25.16 -30.66
CA TYR A 163 -21.96 24.21 -29.89
C TYR A 163 -21.73 24.71 -28.47
N ASP A 164 -21.66 23.80 -27.49
CA ASP A 164 -21.39 24.18 -26.11
C ASP A 164 -19.88 24.39 -25.87
N PRO A 165 -19.47 25.39 -25.05
CA PRO A 165 -18.08 25.60 -24.69
C PRO A 165 -17.51 24.43 -23.87
N PRO A 166 -16.17 24.25 -23.87
CA PRO A 166 -15.51 23.18 -23.15
C PRO A 166 -15.71 23.31 -21.63
N MET A 167 -15.71 22.16 -20.95
CA MET A 167 -15.75 22.06 -19.48
C MET A 167 -14.35 21.91 -18.93
N LEU A 168 -13.95 22.77 -18.00
CA LEU A 168 -12.66 22.64 -17.35
C LEU A 168 -12.68 21.45 -16.38
N THR A 169 -11.58 20.69 -16.32
CA THR A 169 -11.52 19.47 -15.48
C THR A 169 -10.38 19.50 -14.47
N LEU A 170 -9.17 19.87 -14.91
CA LEU A 170 -7.98 19.94 -14.06
C LEU A 170 -7.16 21.18 -14.43
N PRO A 171 -6.59 21.91 -13.45
CA PRO A 171 -6.94 21.85 -12.02
C PRO A 171 -8.43 22.15 -11.79
N GLN A 172 -9.06 21.51 -10.81
CA GLN A 172 -10.45 21.76 -10.41
C GLN A 172 -10.63 23.20 -9.93
N ASN A 173 -11.86 23.71 -9.99
CA ASN A 173 -12.14 25.05 -9.47
C ASN A 173 -11.88 25.13 -7.96
N ALA A 174 -11.18 26.18 -7.52
CA ALA A 174 -10.73 26.37 -6.15
C ALA A 174 -9.77 25.27 -5.64
N GLU A 175 -9.09 24.57 -6.54
CA GLU A 175 -8.07 23.59 -6.15
C GLU A 175 -6.84 24.30 -5.56
N LYS A 176 -6.14 23.62 -4.64
CA LYS A 176 -4.80 24.06 -4.22
C LYS A 176 -3.76 23.19 -4.93
N VAL A 177 -2.97 23.80 -5.81
CA VAL A 177 -1.97 23.12 -6.64
C VAL A 177 -0.59 23.32 -6.03
N GLN A 178 0.18 22.25 -5.86
CA GLN A 178 1.46 22.28 -5.16
C GLN A 178 2.59 22.83 -6.04
N ALA A 179 3.45 23.66 -5.45
CA ALA A 179 4.76 23.98 -5.99
C ALA A 179 5.75 22.83 -5.72
N LEU A 180 6.10 22.06 -6.76
CA LEU A 180 7.15 21.06 -6.70
C LEU A 180 8.52 21.70 -7.02
N SER A 181 9.57 21.30 -6.31
CA SER A 181 10.92 21.82 -6.52
C SER A 181 11.42 21.50 -7.95
N PRO A 182 11.93 22.49 -8.71
CA PRO A 182 12.38 22.28 -10.08
C PRO A 182 13.59 21.33 -10.20
N TYR A 183 14.30 21.07 -9.11
CA TYR A 183 15.49 20.19 -9.08
C TYR A 183 15.19 18.77 -8.59
N SER A 184 13.94 18.48 -8.22
CA SER A 184 13.48 17.19 -7.68
C SER A 184 12.57 16.43 -8.66
N GLY A 185 12.71 16.68 -9.97
CA GLY A 185 11.84 16.09 -11.00
C GLY A 185 10.43 16.70 -11.05
N GLY A 186 10.28 17.98 -10.64
CA GLY A 186 8.98 18.66 -10.52
C GLY A 186 8.09 18.50 -11.77
N ALA A 187 6.95 17.83 -11.58
CA ALA A 187 5.92 17.74 -12.59
C ALA A 187 5.31 19.14 -12.81
N GLY A 188 5.28 19.61 -14.06
CA GLY A 188 4.52 20.79 -14.46
C GLY A 188 3.03 20.60 -14.23
N ILE A 189 2.27 21.69 -14.24
CA ILE A 189 0.81 21.66 -14.03
C ILE A 189 0.14 21.21 -15.32
N VAL A 190 -0.65 20.14 -15.27
CA VAL A 190 -1.49 19.72 -16.40
C VAL A 190 -2.82 20.46 -16.32
N PHE A 191 -3.09 21.28 -17.34
CA PHE A 191 -4.41 21.86 -17.58
C PHE A 191 -5.18 20.96 -18.54
N GLN A 192 -6.38 20.57 -18.18
CA GLN A 192 -7.23 19.69 -18.98
C GLN A 192 -8.66 20.20 -19.00
N TRP A 193 -9.31 20.04 -20.16
CA TRP A 193 -10.73 20.32 -20.35
C TRP A 193 -11.39 19.23 -21.19
N MET A 194 -12.70 19.08 -21.06
CA MET A 194 -13.52 18.17 -21.85
C MET A 194 -14.36 18.96 -22.85
N PRO A 195 -14.17 18.75 -24.17
CA PRO A 195 -15.07 19.30 -25.18
C PRO A 195 -16.46 18.65 -25.06
N ARG A 196 -17.52 19.43 -24.80
CA ARG A 196 -18.89 18.89 -24.76
C ARG A 196 -19.38 18.52 -26.16
N GLN A 197 -19.11 19.40 -27.12
CA GLN A 197 -19.38 19.22 -28.53
C GLN A 197 -18.25 19.90 -29.32
N ILE A 198 -17.89 19.35 -30.49
CA ILE A 198 -16.75 19.82 -31.28
C ILE A 198 -17.23 20.26 -32.66
N ALA A 199 -17.14 21.55 -32.94
CA ALA A 199 -17.31 22.08 -34.29
C ALA A 199 -16.13 21.66 -35.19
N PRO A 200 -16.31 21.58 -36.53
CA PRO A 200 -15.22 21.31 -37.44
C PRO A 200 -14.04 22.29 -37.25
N ASN A 201 -12.81 21.74 -37.29
CA ASN A 201 -11.56 22.48 -37.14
C ASN A 201 -11.44 23.30 -35.85
N THR A 202 -12.04 22.83 -34.74
CA THR A 202 -11.94 23.55 -33.46
C THR A 202 -10.51 23.62 -32.96
N LYS A 203 -10.07 24.82 -32.59
CA LYS A 203 -8.85 25.09 -31.83
C LYS A 203 -9.20 25.69 -30.46
N TYR A 204 -8.33 25.50 -29.48
CA TYR A 204 -8.48 26.02 -28.13
C TYR A 204 -7.44 27.11 -27.87
N ILE A 205 -7.87 28.20 -27.24
CA ILE A 205 -7.00 29.26 -26.73
C ILE A 205 -7.04 29.18 -25.21
N PHE A 206 -5.93 28.74 -24.60
CA PHE A 206 -5.74 28.71 -23.17
C PHE A 206 -5.25 30.07 -22.68
N THR A 207 -5.81 30.59 -21.58
CA THR A 207 -5.35 31.82 -20.92
C THR A 207 -5.19 31.58 -19.43
N LEU A 208 -4.02 31.91 -18.88
CA LEU A 208 -3.69 31.88 -17.44
C LEU A 208 -3.38 33.30 -16.97
N LYS A 209 -3.85 33.66 -15.77
CA LYS A 209 -3.65 34.97 -15.15
C LYS A 209 -3.26 34.82 -13.68
N GLU A 210 -2.38 35.68 -13.20
CA GLU A 210 -2.09 35.85 -11.78
C GLU A 210 -3.08 36.83 -11.15
N LEU A 211 -3.67 36.46 -10.01
CA LEU A 211 -4.57 37.31 -9.24
C LEU A 211 -3.83 37.90 -8.04
N TRP A 212 -3.82 39.23 -7.95
CA TRP A 212 -3.04 39.98 -6.96
C TRP A 212 -3.75 40.16 -5.62
N ASP A 213 -5.08 40.25 -5.63
CA ASP A 213 -5.90 40.43 -4.44
C ASP A 213 -6.72 39.17 -4.15
N GLN A 214 -6.43 38.53 -3.00
CA GLN A 214 -7.12 37.31 -2.57
C GLN A 214 -8.51 37.58 -1.96
N GLY A 215 -8.83 38.83 -1.61
CA GLY A 215 -10.15 39.25 -1.13
C GLY A 215 -11.13 39.62 -2.24
N GLN A 216 -10.65 39.75 -3.49
CA GLN A 216 -11.48 40.00 -4.65
C GLN A 216 -12.04 38.68 -5.22
N SER A 217 -13.28 38.72 -5.75
CA SER A 217 -13.84 37.58 -6.49
C SER A 217 -12.88 37.13 -7.61
N PRO A 218 -12.53 35.83 -7.70
CA PRO A 218 -11.61 35.32 -8.72
C PRO A 218 -12.06 35.62 -10.16
N ILE A 219 -13.37 35.70 -10.40
CA ILE A 219 -13.96 36.06 -11.70
C ILE A 219 -13.67 37.52 -12.03
N SER A 220 -13.94 38.45 -11.11
CA SER A 220 -13.63 39.88 -11.28
C SER A 220 -12.13 40.13 -11.38
N GLY A 221 -11.33 39.39 -10.59
CA GLY A 221 -9.88 39.41 -10.67
C GLY A 221 -9.38 38.96 -12.04
N PHE A 222 -9.91 37.86 -12.59
CA PHE A 222 -9.53 37.36 -13.92
C PHE A 222 -9.87 38.36 -15.04
N LEU A 223 -11.01 39.05 -14.96
CA LEU A 223 -11.40 40.03 -15.98
C LEU A 223 -10.55 41.31 -15.94
N SER A 224 -9.97 41.65 -14.79
CA SER A 224 -9.15 42.86 -14.60
C SER A 224 -7.64 42.62 -14.68
N ALA A 225 -7.17 41.39 -14.45
CA ALA A 225 -5.75 41.04 -14.49
C ALA A 225 -5.22 40.92 -15.92
N PRO A 226 -3.93 41.25 -16.17
CA PRO A 226 -3.27 40.96 -17.43
C PRO A 226 -3.04 39.45 -17.62
N PRO A 227 -3.00 38.94 -18.88
CA PRO A 227 -2.62 37.56 -19.18
C PRO A 227 -1.17 37.29 -18.76
N LEU A 228 -0.98 36.26 -17.92
CA LEU A 228 0.33 35.73 -17.57
C LEU A 228 0.87 34.80 -18.66
N TRP A 229 -0.02 33.98 -19.23
CA TRP A 229 0.30 33.07 -20.32
C TRP A 229 -0.91 32.86 -21.24
N THR A 230 -0.67 32.75 -22.53
CA THR A 230 -1.69 32.42 -23.53
C THR A 230 -1.11 31.49 -24.58
N GLU A 231 -1.84 30.42 -24.92
CA GLU A 231 -1.35 29.41 -25.86
C GLU A 231 -2.49 28.84 -26.70
N GLU A 232 -2.24 28.61 -27.99
CA GLU A 232 -3.19 27.95 -28.89
C GLU A 232 -2.84 26.46 -29.03
N THR A 233 -3.83 25.59 -28.89
CA THR A 233 -3.66 24.12 -29.04
C THR A 233 -4.89 23.48 -29.68
N TYR A 234 -4.68 22.39 -30.40
CA TYR A 234 -5.76 21.52 -30.90
C TYR A 234 -6.12 20.40 -29.92
N ALA A 235 -5.24 20.12 -28.94
CA ALA A 235 -5.47 19.12 -27.92
C ALA A 235 -6.29 19.70 -26.76
N PRO A 236 -7.19 18.92 -26.14
CA PRO A 236 -7.98 19.37 -24.99
C PRO A 236 -7.17 19.34 -23.66
N THR A 237 -5.86 19.53 -23.76
CA THR A 237 -4.92 19.49 -22.64
C THR A 237 -3.71 20.37 -22.95
N LEU A 238 -3.11 20.93 -21.90
CA LEU A 238 -1.89 21.71 -21.94
C LEU A 238 -1.01 21.37 -20.74
N TYR A 239 0.25 21.00 -20.99
CA TYR A 239 1.25 20.81 -19.95
C TYR A 239 2.03 22.10 -19.69
N TYR A 240 1.94 22.61 -18.46
CA TYR A 240 2.60 23.83 -18.00
C TYR A 240 3.87 23.51 -17.20
N GLY A 241 4.98 23.30 -17.92
CA GLY A 241 6.27 22.95 -17.35
C GLY A 241 7.18 24.15 -17.07
N ILE A 242 8.44 23.85 -16.76
CA ILE A 242 9.51 24.82 -16.51
C ILE A 242 9.91 25.65 -17.75
N ASP A 243 9.41 25.27 -18.93
CA ASP A 243 9.58 25.97 -20.20
C ASP A 243 8.69 27.23 -20.31
N LYS A 244 7.77 27.44 -19.37
CA LYS A 244 6.81 28.57 -19.34
C LYS A 244 7.07 29.49 -18.14
N THR A 245 6.36 30.61 -18.10
CA THR A 245 6.50 31.61 -17.02
C THR A 245 6.33 30.95 -15.65
N GLN A 246 7.34 31.07 -14.79
CA GLN A 246 7.33 30.36 -13.52
C GLN A 246 6.28 30.95 -12.56
N LEU A 247 5.45 30.08 -11.98
CA LEU A 247 4.45 30.47 -11.00
C LEU A 247 5.11 30.69 -9.63
N ILE A 248 4.59 31.66 -8.87
CA ILE A 248 5.11 32.06 -7.57
C ILE A 248 4.27 31.39 -6.47
N PRO A 249 4.87 30.56 -5.61
CA PRO A 249 4.16 29.96 -4.47
C PRO A 249 3.51 31.02 -3.57
N GLY A 250 2.33 30.71 -3.03
CA GLY A 250 1.51 31.61 -2.22
C GLY A 250 0.58 32.53 -3.03
N LYS A 251 0.59 32.45 -4.37
CA LYS A 251 -0.28 33.25 -5.25
C LYS A 251 -1.48 32.46 -5.75
N ARG A 252 -2.55 33.18 -6.11
CA ARG A 252 -3.73 32.63 -6.76
C ARG A 252 -3.63 32.85 -8.27
N TYR A 253 -3.95 31.82 -9.04
CA TYR A 253 -3.99 31.88 -10.48
C TYR A 253 -5.39 31.52 -10.97
N ALA A 254 -5.82 32.14 -12.06
CA ALA A 254 -7.11 31.85 -12.70
C ALA A 254 -6.91 31.59 -14.19
N TRP A 255 -7.69 30.68 -14.74
CA TRP A 255 -7.53 30.20 -16.10
C TRP A 255 -8.88 29.97 -16.78
N GLN A 256 -8.86 30.12 -18.11
CA GLN A 256 -10.01 29.95 -18.98
C GLN A 256 -9.55 29.39 -20.33
N VAL A 257 -10.42 28.63 -20.96
CA VAL A 257 -10.20 28.10 -22.31
C VAL A 257 -11.29 28.63 -23.23
N GLN A 258 -10.90 29.11 -24.40
CA GLN A 258 -11.83 29.49 -25.46
C GLN A 258 -11.76 28.48 -26.62
N ALA A 259 -12.88 27.85 -26.97
CA ALA A 259 -13.00 27.09 -28.21
C ALA A 259 -13.31 28.04 -29.38
N LYS A 260 -12.61 27.88 -30.50
CA LYS A 260 -12.87 28.61 -31.75
C LYS A 260 -12.94 27.66 -32.93
N SER A 261 -13.94 27.80 -33.79
CA SER A 261 -13.97 27.08 -35.06
C SER A 261 -12.92 27.64 -36.03
N GLY A 262 -12.15 26.78 -36.66
CA GLY A 262 -11.04 27.14 -37.55
C GLY A 262 -11.43 27.65 -38.95
N ASN A 263 -12.71 27.90 -39.22
CA ASN A 263 -13.15 28.51 -40.49
C ASN A 263 -13.36 30.03 -40.31
N PRO A 264 -12.39 30.88 -40.68
CA PRO A 264 -12.60 32.32 -40.67
C PRO A 264 -13.68 32.69 -41.68
N VAL A 265 -14.72 33.38 -41.22
CA VAL A 265 -15.63 34.10 -42.13
C VAL A 265 -14.89 35.34 -42.60
N LEU A 266 -14.63 35.44 -43.91
CA LEU A 266 -13.98 36.60 -44.54
C LEU A 266 -14.77 37.89 -44.20
N GLY A 267 -14.13 38.82 -43.50
CA GLY A 267 -14.73 40.10 -43.06
C GLY A 267 -15.24 40.13 -41.61
N ALA A 268 -15.18 39.02 -40.87
CA ALA A 268 -15.47 39.02 -39.43
C ALA A 268 -14.29 39.55 -38.61
N ASN A 269 -14.57 40.15 -37.45
CA ASN A 269 -13.55 40.54 -36.49
C ASN A 269 -12.77 39.28 -36.06
N PRO A 270 -11.43 39.23 -36.17
CA PRO A 270 -10.62 38.04 -35.81
C PRO A 270 -10.83 37.53 -34.38
N THR A 271 -11.42 38.35 -33.52
CA THR A 271 -11.73 38.02 -32.13
C THR A 271 -13.02 37.21 -31.94
N ASP A 272 -13.95 37.23 -32.90
CA ASP A 272 -15.27 36.63 -32.75
C ASP A 272 -15.36 35.23 -33.38
N ASP A 273 -15.88 34.25 -32.64
CA ASP A 273 -16.18 32.89 -33.12
C ASP A 273 -17.45 32.84 -34.00
N ASN A 274 -17.92 34.00 -34.49
CA ASN A 274 -19.14 34.18 -35.28
C ASN A 274 -20.42 33.56 -34.71
N GLY A 275 -20.40 33.24 -33.41
CA GLY A 275 -21.51 32.61 -32.69
C GLY A 275 -21.61 31.10 -32.86
N VAL A 276 -20.58 30.41 -33.40
CA VAL A 276 -20.56 28.95 -33.55
C VAL A 276 -20.67 28.25 -32.19
N TYR A 277 -19.91 28.72 -31.21
CA TYR A 277 -20.02 28.30 -29.82
C TYR A 277 -20.86 29.28 -29.00
N LYS A 278 -21.63 28.74 -28.04
CA LYS A 278 -22.27 29.52 -26.98
C LYS A 278 -21.19 30.25 -26.19
N ASN A 279 -21.52 31.44 -25.68
CA ASN A 279 -20.60 32.27 -24.90
C ASN A 279 -19.27 32.57 -25.64
N ASN A 280 -19.28 32.74 -26.97
CA ASN A 280 -18.07 32.89 -27.80
C ASN A 280 -17.00 31.79 -27.56
N GLY A 281 -17.44 30.60 -27.16
CA GLY A 281 -16.57 29.46 -26.87
C GLY A 281 -15.81 29.55 -25.55
N PHE A 282 -16.02 30.60 -24.76
CA PHE A 282 -15.39 30.74 -23.45
C PHE A 282 -15.97 29.74 -22.46
N SER A 283 -15.08 28.96 -21.84
CA SER A 283 -15.40 28.16 -20.66
C SER A 283 -15.74 29.05 -19.47
N GLU A 284 -16.19 28.42 -18.39
CA GLU A 284 -16.11 29.02 -17.07
C GLU A 284 -14.65 29.36 -16.69
N ILE A 285 -14.49 30.28 -15.74
CA ILE A 285 -13.19 30.64 -15.20
C ILE A 285 -12.96 29.77 -13.98
N PHE A 286 -11.93 28.93 -14.03
CA PHE A 286 -11.45 28.20 -12.86
C PHE A 286 -10.29 28.96 -12.23
N TYR A 287 -10.12 28.81 -10.93
CA TYR A 287 -8.96 29.33 -10.21
C TYR A 287 -8.36 28.27 -9.32
N PHE A 288 -7.08 28.43 -9.02
CA PHE A 288 -6.36 27.59 -8.07
C PHE A 288 -5.39 28.42 -7.24
N ASP A 289 -5.13 27.98 -6.02
CA ASP A 289 -4.08 28.54 -5.17
C ASP A 289 -2.79 27.74 -5.37
N TYR A 290 -1.74 28.40 -5.80
CA TYR A 290 -0.43 27.77 -5.95
C TYR A 290 0.27 27.80 -4.59
N VAL A 291 0.32 26.66 -3.90
CA VAL A 291 0.75 26.58 -2.50
C VAL A 291 2.16 26.00 -2.35
N GLU A 292 2.90 26.53 -1.36
CA GLU A 292 4.22 26.03 -0.99
C GLU A 292 4.13 24.69 -0.23
N ASN A 293 5.20 23.90 -0.35
CA ASN A 293 5.46 22.58 0.25
C ASN A 293 4.49 22.14 1.36
N CYS A 294 3.51 21.30 1.01
CA CYS A 294 2.67 20.64 2.00
C CYS A 294 3.44 19.49 2.65
N ALA A 295 3.88 19.67 3.89
CA ALA A 295 4.47 18.59 4.67
C ALA A 295 3.37 17.56 4.99
N VAL A 296 3.46 16.37 4.39
CA VAL A 296 2.55 15.26 4.67
C VAL A 296 2.89 14.70 6.06
N PRO A 297 1.91 14.40 6.93
CA PRO A 297 2.15 13.64 8.15
C PRO A 297 2.79 12.29 7.81
N THR A 298 3.94 12.00 8.41
CA THR A 298 4.69 10.75 8.26
C THR A 298 4.78 10.03 9.60
N LEU A 299 5.27 8.79 9.60
CA LEU A 299 5.45 7.99 10.82
C LEU A 299 4.14 7.83 11.63
N LEU A 300 3.04 7.52 10.95
CA LEU A 300 1.74 7.32 11.55
C LEU A 300 1.73 6.06 12.45
N MET A 301 1.21 6.20 13.65
CA MET A 301 1.08 5.14 14.64
C MET A 301 -0.34 5.09 15.19
N ALA A 302 -0.83 3.88 15.46
CA ALA A 302 -2.05 3.65 16.21
C ALA A 302 -1.77 2.81 17.46
N LYS A 303 -2.34 3.22 18.59
CA LYS A 303 -2.22 2.58 19.90
C LYS A 303 -3.62 2.34 20.46
N ASN A 304 -3.93 1.11 20.84
CA ASN A 304 -5.15 0.85 21.61
C ASN A 304 -4.98 1.46 23.01
N VAL A 305 -5.94 2.29 23.44
CA VAL A 305 -5.88 2.97 24.76
C VAL A 305 -7.10 2.67 25.63
N GLY A 306 -7.97 1.78 25.17
CA GLY A 306 -9.13 1.28 25.90
C GLY A 306 -10.19 0.73 24.96
N ARG A 307 -11.24 0.13 25.52
CA ARG A 307 -12.33 -0.46 24.73
C ARG A 307 -13.00 0.58 23.82
N GLY A 308 -13.02 0.30 22.51
CA GLY A 308 -13.53 1.22 21.49
C GLY A 308 -12.77 2.55 21.38
N ARG A 309 -11.52 2.63 21.87
CA ARG A 309 -10.68 3.84 21.85
C ARG A 309 -9.28 3.57 21.32
N VAL A 310 -8.84 4.38 20.37
CA VAL A 310 -7.51 4.28 19.76
C VAL A 310 -6.86 5.66 19.75
N GLU A 311 -5.64 5.75 20.25
CA GLU A 311 -4.79 6.92 20.12
C GLU A 311 -3.97 6.80 18.84
N LEU A 312 -4.07 7.81 17.99
CA LEU A 312 -3.26 7.97 16.79
C LEU A 312 -2.18 9.02 17.06
N GLN A 313 -0.96 8.78 16.57
CA GLN A 313 0.17 9.70 16.68
C GLN A 313 0.90 9.79 15.33
N TRP A 314 1.51 10.93 15.02
CA TRP A 314 2.23 11.14 13.76
C TRP A 314 3.34 12.18 13.91
N SER A 315 4.23 12.23 12.92
CA SER A 315 5.28 13.26 12.79
C SER A 315 5.02 14.13 11.56
N ILE A 316 5.56 15.34 11.56
CA ILE A 316 5.55 16.24 10.40
C ILE A 316 6.89 16.97 10.32
N ALA A 317 7.51 16.98 9.15
CA ALA A 317 8.75 17.72 8.94
C ALA A 317 8.46 19.22 8.75
N GLY A 318 9.13 20.11 9.49
CA GLY A 318 9.01 21.57 9.37
C GLY A 318 8.17 22.23 10.46
N GLN A 319 7.72 23.47 10.23
CA GLN A 319 6.86 24.21 11.17
C GLN A 319 5.44 23.61 11.15
N PRO A 320 4.93 23.03 12.25
CA PRO A 320 3.62 22.41 12.26
C PRO A 320 2.54 23.46 12.02
N ALA A 321 1.69 23.25 11.01
CA ALA A 321 0.55 24.11 10.70
C ALA A 321 -0.55 24.08 11.78
N GLY A 322 -0.31 23.48 12.96
CA GLY A 322 -1.17 23.54 14.15
C GLY A 322 -2.58 22.94 14.03
N LEU A 323 -3.00 22.46 12.85
CA LEU A 323 -4.29 21.85 12.61
C LEU A 323 -4.15 20.64 11.67
N TYR A 324 -4.77 19.55 12.07
CA TYR A 324 -4.79 18.27 11.36
C TYR A 324 -6.23 17.79 11.20
N ASN A 325 -6.51 17.05 10.13
CA ASN A 325 -7.77 16.34 9.95
C ASN A 325 -7.51 14.84 9.91
N VAL A 326 -8.02 14.13 10.90
CA VAL A 326 -7.93 12.68 11.02
C VAL A 326 -9.18 12.08 10.41
N GLN A 327 -9.02 11.27 9.37
CA GLN A 327 -10.12 10.55 8.74
C GLN A 327 -10.02 9.07 9.03
N TYR A 328 -11.14 8.42 9.37
CA TYR A 328 -11.19 6.98 9.62
C TYR A 328 -12.53 6.36 9.21
N ARG A 329 -12.52 5.08 8.84
CA ARG A 329 -13.71 4.25 8.59
C ARG A 329 -13.37 2.75 8.68
N LYS A 330 -14.38 1.87 8.71
CA LYS A 330 -14.14 0.42 8.69
C LYS A 330 -13.49 0.00 7.38
N LYS A 331 -12.47 -0.84 7.44
CA LYS A 331 -11.74 -1.33 6.26
C LYS A 331 -12.68 -2.09 5.32
N GLY A 332 -12.58 -1.83 4.02
CA GLY A 332 -13.42 -2.45 3.00
C GLY A 332 -14.87 -1.94 2.97
N SER A 333 -15.21 -0.91 3.75
CA SER A 333 -16.52 -0.25 3.70
C SER A 333 -16.59 0.77 2.56
N THR A 334 -17.76 0.88 1.92
CA THR A 334 -18.09 1.98 0.99
C THR A 334 -18.62 3.23 1.71
N ALA A 335 -18.69 3.21 3.04
CA ALA A 335 -19.16 4.35 3.83
C ALA A 335 -18.24 5.57 3.67
N GLU A 336 -18.84 6.75 3.83
CA GLU A 336 -18.13 8.02 3.90
C GLU A 336 -17.14 8.05 5.07
N TRP A 337 -16.03 8.78 4.91
CA TRP A 337 -15.00 8.91 5.94
C TRP A 337 -15.50 9.74 7.13
N VAL A 338 -15.36 9.22 8.34
CA VAL A 338 -15.57 9.99 9.56
C VAL A 338 -14.34 10.87 9.77
N SER A 339 -14.54 12.16 10.06
CA SER A 339 -13.46 13.14 10.21
C SER A 339 -13.43 13.73 11.63
N GLN A 340 -12.23 13.87 12.21
CA GLN A 340 -11.97 14.50 13.50
C GLN A 340 -10.79 15.47 13.37
N GLN A 341 -10.94 16.71 13.81
CA GLN A 341 -9.83 17.67 13.84
C GLN A 341 -8.94 17.45 15.07
N SER A 342 -7.63 17.68 14.90
CA SER A 342 -6.67 17.74 16.01
C SER A 342 -5.74 18.93 15.85
N TYR A 343 -5.36 19.55 16.97
CA TYR A 343 -4.39 20.65 17.01
C TYR A 343 -3.00 20.20 17.47
N GLN A 344 -2.87 18.92 17.83
CA GLN A 344 -1.61 18.27 18.20
C GLN A 344 -1.30 17.18 17.19
N ALA A 345 -0.05 16.71 17.16
CA ALA A 345 0.35 15.58 16.31
C ALA A 345 -0.13 14.22 16.86
N SER A 346 -1.30 14.22 17.50
CA SER A 346 -1.99 13.07 18.08
C SER A 346 -3.51 13.26 18.06
N ALA A 347 -4.28 12.19 18.07
CA ALA A 347 -5.74 12.22 18.22
C ALA A 347 -6.25 10.94 18.86
N ILE A 348 -7.20 11.05 19.78
CA ILE A 348 -7.89 9.89 20.35
C ILE A 348 -9.24 9.72 19.65
N LEU A 349 -9.39 8.62 18.94
CA LEU A 349 -10.64 8.16 18.36
C LEU A 349 -11.45 7.42 19.41
N THR A 350 -12.77 7.60 19.42
CA THR A 350 -13.69 6.96 20.38
C THR A 350 -14.95 6.45 19.69
N GLY A 351 -15.68 5.54 20.35
CA GLY A 351 -16.93 4.98 19.81
C GLY A 351 -16.71 3.95 18.69
N LEU A 352 -15.52 3.35 18.65
CA LEU A 352 -15.18 2.34 17.68
C LEU A 352 -15.71 0.96 18.12
N GLU A 353 -16.17 0.15 17.18
CA GLU A 353 -16.51 -1.24 17.45
C GLU A 353 -15.28 -2.06 17.84
N ASP A 354 -15.42 -2.97 18.80
CA ASP A 354 -14.36 -3.87 19.27
C ASP A 354 -13.95 -4.85 18.15
N LYS A 355 -12.67 -5.28 18.13
CA LYS A 355 -12.13 -6.30 17.21
C LYS A 355 -12.39 -5.98 15.73
N THR A 356 -12.41 -4.70 15.38
CA THR A 356 -12.77 -4.23 14.05
C THR A 356 -11.58 -3.50 13.44
N GLU A 357 -11.26 -3.84 12.19
CA GLU A 357 -10.19 -3.20 11.44
C GLU A 357 -10.71 -1.90 10.81
N TYR A 358 -10.02 -0.80 11.09
CA TYR A 358 -10.29 0.51 10.52
C TYR A 358 -9.14 0.90 9.60
N GLU A 359 -9.47 1.63 8.54
CA GLU A 359 -8.52 2.38 7.76
C GLU A 359 -8.58 3.86 8.18
N TYR A 360 -7.43 4.52 8.26
CA TYR A 360 -7.30 5.91 8.66
C TYR A 360 -6.25 6.65 7.84
N ARG A 361 -6.37 7.97 7.75
CA ARG A 361 -5.36 8.86 7.16
C ARG A 361 -5.37 10.20 7.87
N ILE A 362 -4.23 10.87 7.92
CA ILE A 362 -4.07 12.12 8.64
C ILE A 362 -3.66 13.21 7.66
N GLY A 363 -4.46 14.26 7.61
CA GLY A 363 -4.24 15.43 6.79
C GLY A 363 -3.59 16.54 7.60
N SER A 364 -2.49 17.12 7.12
CA SER A 364 -1.98 18.42 7.60
C SER A 364 -2.56 19.55 6.76
N VAL A 365 -2.84 20.72 7.34
CA VAL A 365 -3.31 21.86 6.56
C VAL A 365 -2.23 22.36 5.59
N CYS A 366 -2.58 22.47 4.32
CA CYS A 366 -1.81 23.13 3.27
C CYS A 366 -2.07 24.65 3.29
N GLY A 367 -1.03 25.43 3.58
CA GLY A 367 -1.05 26.90 3.60
C GLY A 367 -1.53 27.48 4.94
N ASN A 368 -2.01 28.73 4.91
CA ASN A 368 -2.47 29.42 6.12
C ASN A 368 -3.75 28.78 6.69
N ILE A 369 -3.77 28.55 7.99
CA ILE A 369 -4.93 28.04 8.74
C ILE A 369 -6.06 29.08 8.64
N GLN A 370 -7.19 28.71 8.05
CA GLN A 370 -8.44 29.44 8.22
C GLN A 370 -8.97 29.11 9.63
N ALA A 371 -8.76 30.02 10.58
CA ALA A 371 -8.94 29.75 12.00
C ALA A 371 -10.39 29.85 12.51
N PHE A 372 -11.38 30.21 11.67
CA PHE A 372 -12.76 30.42 12.15
C PHE A 372 -13.81 30.08 11.09
N ASN A 373 -14.96 29.58 11.56
CA ASN A 373 -16.21 29.33 10.82
C ASN A 373 -16.63 30.49 9.90
N ASN A 374 -16.01 30.61 8.73
CA ASN A 374 -16.53 31.42 7.64
C ASN A 374 -17.46 30.54 6.81
N THR A 375 -18.74 30.54 7.17
CA THR A 375 -19.82 29.92 6.40
C THR A 375 -20.43 30.91 5.40
N ASN A 376 -19.63 31.76 4.74
CA ASN A 376 -20.13 32.64 3.69
C ASN A 376 -19.91 32.02 2.30
N PRO A 377 -20.94 31.38 1.70
CA PRO A 377 -20.82 30.66 0.42
C PRO A 377 -20.56 31.57 -0.79
N PHE A 378 -20.68 32.89 -0.64
CA PHE A 378 -20.47 33.85 -1.74
C PHE A 378 -19.01 34.23 -1.97
N GLU A 379 -18.10 34.03 -0.99
CA GLU A 379 -16.68 34.40 -1.13
C GLU A 379 -15.76 33.21 -1.45
N ASN A 380 -16.12 31.98 -1.04
CA ASN A 380 -15.19 30.85 -1.03
C ASN A 380 -15.58 29.64 -1.92
N GLY A 381 -16.68 29.70 -2.67
CA GLY A 381 -17.18 28.52 -3.40
C GLY A 381 -17.38 27.30 -2.49
N ASN A 382 -17.53 26.10 -3.06
CA ASN A 382 -17.78 24.86 -2.30
C ASN A 382 -16.58 24.37 -1.45
N SER A 383 -15.54 25.17 -1.25
CA SER A 383 -14.32 24.80 -0.51
C SER A 383 -14.07 25.75 0.67
N GLY A 384 -15.09 25.99 1.50
CA GLY A 384 -14.99 26.76 2.75
C GLY A 384 -14.20 26.07 3.87
N GLY A 385 -13.25 25.18 3.55
CA GLY A 385 -12.47 24.41 4.51
C GLY A 385 -10.97 24.53 4.27
N ASN A 386 -10.17 24.27 5.31
CA ASN A 386 -8.73 24.09 5.14
C ASN A 386 -8.48 22.96 4.13
N ALA A 387 -7.58 23.18 3.16
CA ALA A 387 -7.12 22.10 2.30
C ALA A 387 -6.10 21.27 3.09
N TYR A 388 -6.19 19.94 3.01
CA TYR A 388 -5.33 19.04 3.76
C TYR A 388 -4.49 18.18 2.81
N SER A 389 -3.20 18.04 3.10
CA SER A 389 -2.34 17.01 2.49
C SER A 389 -2.39 15.77 3.35
N TYR A 390 -3.06 14.74 2.86
CA TYR A 390 -3.24 13.50 3.60
C TYR A 390 -2.05 12.56 3.44
N SER A 391 -1.66 11.94 4.55
CA SER A 391 -0.84 10.75 4.56
C SER A 391 -1.46 9.67 3.67
N GLY A 392 -0.65 8.68 3.31
CA GLY A 392 -1.20 7.43 2.83
C GLY A 392 -2.15 6.78 3.85
N ILE A 393 -3.05 5.93 3.36
CA ILE A 393 -4.00 5.21 4.21
C ILE A 393 -3.25 4.17 5.03
N GLN A 394 -3.48 4.21 6.34
CA GLN A 394 -2.97 3.30 7.36
C GLN A 394 -4.10 2.49 7.97
N TYR A 395 -3.76 1.44 8.71
CA TYR A 395 -4.76 0.56 9.32
C TYR A 395 -4.49 0.38 10.81
N PHE A 396 -5.55 0.17 11.59
CA PHE A 396 -5.45 -0.30 12.96
C PHE A 396 -6.61 -1.25 13.26
N THR A 397 -6.39 -2.17 14.20
CA THR A 397 -7.44 -3.05 14.71
C THR A 397 -7.73 -2.70 16.16
N THR A 398 -8.99 -2.43 16.47
CA THR A 398 -9.44 -2.16 17.84
C THR A 398 -9.39 -3.44 18.68
N ASN A 399 -8.93 -3.34 19.92
CA ASN A 399 -8.95 -4.47 20.85
C ASN A 399 -10.23 -4.50 21.69
N ALA A 400 -10.55 -5.65 22.29
CA ALA A 400 -11.71 -5.80 23.19
C ALA A 400 -11.36 -5.68 24.68
N ASN A 401 -10.09 -5.43 25.01
CA ASN A 401 -9.59 -5.37 26.38
C ASN A 401 -9.52 -3.92 26.85
N ASP A 402 -9.82 -3.67 28.14
CA ASP A 402 -9.78 -2.33 28.73
C ASP A 402 -8.37 -1.77 28.95
N VAL A 403 -7.32 -2.62 28.87
CA VAL A 403 -5.92 -2.21 29.03
C VAL A 403 -5.04 -3.09 28.13
N ASP A 404 -4.53 -2.54 27.04
CA ASP A 404 -3.57 -3.22 26.17
C ASP A 404 -2.67 -2.17 25.50
N HIS A 405 -1.38 -2.14 25.85
CA HIS A 405 -0.38 -1.22 25.31
C HIS A 405 0.25 -1.75 24.01
N ASN A 406 -0.53 -2.44 23.18
CA ASN A 406 -0.07 -2.93 21.89
C ASN A 406 0.08 -1.75 20.90
N TYR A 407 1.33 -1.43 20.58
CA TYR A 407 1.70 -0.47 19.54
C TYR A 407 1.55 -1.13 18.17
N GLN A 408 0.60 -0.65 17.36
CA GLN A 408 0.48 -1.07 15.97
C GLN A 408 1.19 -0.04 15.10
N CYS A 409 2.46 -0.32 14.79
CA CYS A 409 3.17 0.40 13.74
C CYS A 409 2.48 0.06 12.42
N GLY A 410 1.90 1.08 11.78
CA GLY A 410 1.09 0.94 10.58
C GLY A 410 1.87 0.24 9.46
N ILE A 411 1.28 -0.83 8.93
CA ILE A 411 1.77 -1.42 7.69
C ILE A 411 1.48 -0.43 6.56
N MET A 412 2.54 -0.16 5.81
CA MET A 412 2.74 0.77 4.69
C MET A 412 1.47 1.19 3.92
N PRO A 413 1.36 2.48 3.55
CA PRO A 413 0.45 2.88 2.49
C PRO A 413 0.90 2.28 1.15
N ALA A 414 -0.02 2.21 0.19
CA ALA A 414 0.35 1.88 -1.18
C ALA A 414 1.32 2.94 -1.73
N ILE A 415 2.60 2.59 -1.86
CA ILE A 415 3.60 3.45 -2.49
C ILE A 415 3.49 3.25 -4.00
N ASP A 416 3.06 4.30 -4.68
CA ASP A 416 3.20 4.43 -6.13
C ASP A 416 4.67 4.71 -6.45
N ILE A 417 5.43 3.66 -6.78
CA ILE A 417 6.78 3.80 -7.31
C ILE A 417 6.68 3.91 -8.84
N ALA A 418 6.23 5.07 -9.31
CA ALA A 418 6.23 5.40 -10.74
C ALA A 418 7.66 5.35 -11.33
N ASN A 419 8.67 5.68 -10.52
CA ASN A 419 10.09 5.65 -10.90
C ASN A 419 10.79 4.36 -10.46
N LYS A 420 11.06 3.45 -11.41
CA LYS A 420 11.78 2.19 -11.18
C LYS A 420 13.22 2.20 -11.71
N THR A 421 13.76 3.36 -12.08
CA THR A 421 15.11 3.46 -12.65
C THR A 421 16.17 3.22 -11.55
N PRO A 422 17.04 2.20 -11.66
CA PRO A 422 17.99 1.86 -10.60
C PRO A 422 19.07 2.94 -10.40
N LEU A 423 19.40 3.22 -9.15
CA LEU A 423 20.57 3.98 -8.76
C LEU A 423 21.83 3.12 -8.96
N ASN A 424 22.77 3.58 -9.78
CA ASN A 424 24.01 2.86 -10.11
C ASN A 424 25.27 3.56 -9.58
N THR A 425 25.13 4.36 -8.53
CA THR A 425 26.24 5.07 -7.88
C THR A 425 26.52 4.49 -6.50
N GLN A 426 27.75 4.55 -6.00
CA GLN A 426 28.06 4.07 -4.65
C GLN A 426 27.33 4.91 -3.57
N LEU A 427 26.84 4.26 -2.52
CA LEU A 427 26.28 4.95 -1.34
C LEU A 427 27.40 5.40 -0.41
N GLY A 428 27.46 6.69 -0.11
CA GLY A 428 28.40 7.31 0.82
C GLY A 428 27.96 7.21 2.29
N ASN A 429 28.89 7.42 3.20
CA ASN A 429 28.57 7.52 4.63
C ASN A 429 27.71 8.77 4.90
N ASN A 430 26.73 8.63 5.80
CA ASN A 430 25.69 9.61 6.14
C ASN A 430 24.71 9.94 5.02
N GLU A 431 24.75 9.21 3.91
CA GLU A 431 23.74 9.34 2.87
C GLU A 431 22.42 8.72 3.34
N VAL A 432 21.29 9.40 3.06
CA VAL A 432 19.96 8.95 3.49
C VAL A 432 19.19 8.41 2.29
N PHE A 433 18.59 7.24 2.47
CA PHE A 433 17.65 6.65 1.51
C PHE A 433 16.35 6.26 2.23
N MET A 434 15.24 6.23 1.50
CA MET A 434 13.92 5.98 2.07
C MET A 434 13.51 4.50 1.90
N ALA A 435 13.13 3.86 3.01
CA ALA A 435 12.52 2.54 3.02
C ALA A 435 11.06 2.67 3.45
N GLY A 436 10.17 2.86 2.48
CA GLY A 436 8.81 3.29 2.75
C GLY A 436 8.78 4.72 3.31
N ASP A 437 8.18 4.89 4.49
CA ASP A 437 8.14 6.17 5.23
C ASP A 437 9.34 6.35 6.18
N PHE A 438 10.25 5.38 6.25
CA PHE A 438 11.40 5.40 7.17
C PHE A 438 12.67 5.92 6.49
N PRO A 439 13.28 7.03 6.96
CA PRO A 439 14.59 7.48 6.49
C PRO A 439 15.70 6.63 7.10
N VAL A 440 16.47 5.96 6.26
CA VAL A 440 17.64 5.17 6.66
C VAL A 440 18.91 5.96 6.36
N THR A 441 19.66 6.29 7.39
CA THR A 441 20.98 6.94 7.28
C THR A 441 22.08 5.90 7.19
N VAL A 442 22.85 5.90 6.11
CA VAL A 442 23.93 4.92 5.86
C VAL A 442 25.13 5.18 6.77
N LEU A 443 25.58 4.16 7.48
CA LEU A 443 26.83 4.17 8.27
C LEU A 443 27.99 3.59 7.44
N SER A 444 27.73 2.52 6.70
CA SER A 444 28.66 1.96 5.72
C SER A 444 27.88 1.18 4.66
N ALA A 445 28.29 1.28 3.40
CA ALA A 445 27.66 0.53 2.32
C ALA A 445 28.71 0.13 1.27
N GLN A 446 28.48 -1.02 0.65
CA GLN A 446 29.26 -1.55 -0.46
C GLN A 446 28.32 -1.93 -1.60
N GLY A 447 28.81 -1.82 -2.84
CA GLY A 447 28.08 -2.14 -4.05
C GLY A 447 27.63 -0.91 -4.84
N SER A 448 27.18 -1.17 -6.08
CA SER A 448 26.74 -0.20 -7.07
C SER A 448 25.61 -0.83 -7.86
N GLY A 449 24.39 -0.28 -7.81
CA GLY A 449 23.18 -0.93 -8.34
C GLY A 449 22.51 -1.88 -7.35
N VAL A 450 23.30 -2.68 -6.64
CA VAL A 450 22.87 -3.55 -5.53
C VAL A 450 23.76 -3.22 -4.33
N TYR A 451 23.15 -2.92 -3.19
CA TYR A 451 23.84 -2.41 -2.01
C TYR A 451 23.71 -3.36 -0.82
N THR A 452 24.80 -3.50 -0.07
CA THR A 452 24.84 -4.18 1.23
C THR A 452 25.60 -3.33 2.22
N GLY A 453 25.10 -3.17 3.44
CA GLY A 453 25.65 -2.24 4.39
C GLY A 453 24.91 -2.17 5.72
N THR A 454 25.26 -1.16 6.50
CA THR A 454 24.67 -0.84 7.79
C THR A 454 24.28 0.63 7.84
N GLY A 455 23.27 0.95 8.63
CA GLY A 455 22.73 2.29 8.80
C GLY A 455 21.98 2.45 10.12
N TYR A 456 21.25 3.55 10.27
CA TYR A 456 20.28 3.73 11.35
C TYR A 456 19.04 4.50 10.88
N ILE A 457 17.92 4.29 11.58
CA ILE A 457 16.67 5.05 11.43
C ILE A 457 16.50 5.93 12.67
N GLU A 458 16.07 7.17 12.50
CA GLU A 458 15.78 8.09 13.61
C GLU A 458 14.26 8.20 13.82
N VAL A 459 13.77 7.95 15.04
CA VAL A 459 12.35 7.95 15.40
C VAL A 459 12.06 9.12 16.36
N PRO A 460 11.52 10.26 15.87
CA PRO A 460 11.49 11.51 16.63
C PRO A 460 10.68 11.47 17.93
N TYR A 461 9.58 10.72 17.96
CA TYR A 461 8.67 10.63 19.12
C TYR A 461 9.07 9.54 20.13
N LEU A 462 10.17 8.82 19.88
CA LEU A 462 10.89 8.02 20.86
C LEU A 462 12.15 8.77 21.33
N ALA A 463 12.02 10.06 21.63
CA ALA A 463 13.13 10.94 22.04
C ALA A 463 14.31 10.95 21.03
N ASP A 464 14.01 11.07 19.73
CA ASP A 464 15.01 11.08 18.65
C ASP A 464 15.93 9.83 18.61
N THR A 465 15.38 8.71 19.08
CA THR A 465 15.98 7.38 19.11
C THR A 465 16.57 6.97 17.76
N LYS A 466 17.82 6.47 17.75
CA LYS A 466 18.49 5.93 16.56
C LYS A 466 18.53 4.40 16.58
N ILE A 467 17.79 3.77 15.69
CA ILE A 467 17.67 2.31 15.55
C ILE A 467 18.65 1.81 14.50
N LYS A 468 19.61 0.95 14.87
CA LYS A 468 20.60 0.38 13.95
C LYS A 468 19.95 -0.64 13.01
N VAL A 469 20.28 -0.54 11.73
CA VAL A 469 19.81 -1.44 10.68
C VAL A 469 20.96 -2.00 9.84
N SER A 470 20.81 -3.23 9.36
CA SER A 470 21.56 -3.79 8.24
C SER A 470 20.66 -3.90 7.03
N PHE A 471 21.27 -3.82 5.86
CA PHE A 471 20.58 -4.06 4.60
C PHE A 471 21.48 -4.89 3.71
N THR A 472 20.91 -5.89 3.05
CA THR A 472 21.66 -6.82 2.20
C THR A 472 20.94 -6.96 0.86
N ASN A 473 21.70 -6.85 -0.23
CA ASN A 473 21.20 -6.96 -1.60
C ASN A 473 20.00 -6.04 -1.91
N ILE A 474 20.02 -4.80 -1.41
CA ILE A 474 18.96 -3.82 -1.70
C ILE A 474 19.20 -3.11 -3.03
N LYS A 475 18.13 -2.73 -3.72
CA LYS A 475 18.17 -1.82 -4.86
C LYS A 475 17.42 -0.54 -4.53
N LEU A 476 18.01 0.58 -4.91
CA LEU A 476 17.41 1.91 -4.78
C LEU A 476 17.10 2.45 -6.17
N ASN A 477 16.05 3.25 -6.32
CA ASN A 477 15.86 4.04 -7.53
C ASN A 477 16.68 5.34 -7.49
N THR A 478 16.68 6.10 -8.59
CA THR A 478 17.39 7.39 -8.67
C THR A 478 16.92 8.43 -7.64
N ASP A 479 15.74 8.26 -7.05
CA ASP A 479 15.21 9.11 -5.98
C ASP A 479 15.65 8.65 -4.57
N LYS A 480 16.58 7.68 -4.51
CA LYS A 480 17.05 7.02 -3.28
C LYS A 480 15.91 6.40 -2.47
N LYS A 481 14.89 5.88 -3.14
CA LYS A 481 13.85 5.07 -2.52
C LYS A 481 14.18 3.60 -2.73
N LEU A 482 14.04 2.80 -1.68
CA LEU A 482 14.13 1.35 -1.76
C LEU A 482 13.10 0.86 -2.78
N ILE A 483 13.53 0.08 -3.76
CA ILE A 483 12.66 -0.53 -4.78
C ILE A 483 12.70 -2.06 -4.74
N GLU A 484 13.73 -2.64 -4.12
CA GLU A 484 13.92 -4.08 -3.98
C GLU A 484 14.85 -4.40 -2.80
N GLY A 485 14.68 -5.55 -2.16
CA GLY A 485 15.49 -6.00 -1.02
C GLY A 485 14.89 -5.67 0.36
N VAL A 486 15.55 -6.12 1.43
CA VAL A 486 15.06 -6.03 2.81
C VAL A 486 16.06 -5.29 3.69
N ILE A 487 15.55 -4.53 4.64
CA ILE A 487 16.30 -3.87 5.70
C ILE A 487 15.89 -4.50 7.02
N GLU A 488 16.87 -4.95 7.79
CA GLU A 488 16.67 -5.63 9.06
C GLU A 488 17.26 -4.78 10.18
N THR A 489 16.63 -4.71 11.34
CA THR A 489 17.29 -4.10 12.49
C THR A 489 18.38 -5.03 12.99
N THR A 490 19.57 -4.51 13.28
CA THR A 490 20.64 -5.30 13.91
C THR A 490 20.75 -4.97 15.39
N TYR A 491 20.59 -5.98 16.22
CA TYR A 491 20.90 -5.92 17.64
C TYR A 491 22.44 -5.84 17.85
N ASP A 492 22.90 -4.88 18.66
CA ASP A 492 24.29 -4.76 19.13
C ASP A 492 24.33 -5.03 20.64
N PRO A 493 24.79 -6.22 21.09
CA PRO A 493 24.79 -6.59 22.50
C PRO A 493 25.69 -5.73 23.39
N ASN A 494 26.64 -4.97 22.80
CA ASN A 494 27.67 -4.26 23.55
C ASN A 494 27.50 -2.73 23.53
N GLU A 495 26.45 -2.20 22.90
CA GLU A 495 26.21 -0.75 22.72
C GLU A 495 27.42 0.03 22.13
N THR A 496 28.38 -0.64 21.51
CA THR A 496 29.69 -0.02 21.19
C THR A 496 29.68 0.97 20.02
N ALA A 497 28.60 1.04 19.23
CA ALA A 497 28.63 1.73 17.95
C ALA A 497 27.66 2.93 17.79
N VAL A 498 26.91 3.34 18.83
CA VAL A 498 26.11 4.57 18.80
C VAL A 498 26.20 5.30 20.14
N HIS A 499 27.24 6.10 20.30
CA HIS A 499 27.18 7.19 21.28
C HIS A 499 26.11 8.18 20.80
N TYR A 500 24.98 8.30 21.51
CA TYR A 500 24.34 9.55 21.98
C TYR A 500 23.03 9.20 22.71
N ALA A 501 23.11 9.33 24.05
CA ALA A 501 22.05 9.64 25.02
C ALA A 501 20.58 9.25 24.72
N SER A 502 20.21 8.03 25.07
CA SER A 502 19.10 7.76 26.01
C SER A 502 19.09 6.27 26.35
N GLY A 503 19.45 5.93 27.60
CA GLY A 503 19.18 4.60 28.14
C GLY A 503 17.67 4.36 28.08
N GLY A 504 17.26 3.34 27.33
CA GLY A 504 15.86 3.07 27.00
C GLY A 504 15.65 2.35 25.66
N LEU A 505 16.68 2.27 24.81
CA LEU A 505 16.53 1.75 23.45
C LEU A 505 16.52 0.22 23.31
N GLY A 506 17.19 -0.49 24.22
CA GLY A 506 17.01 -1.94 24.33
C GLY A 506 15.66 -2.33 24.96
N GLU A 507 14.88 -1.37 25.45
CA GLU A 507 13.69 -1.59 26.29
C GLU A 507 12.37 -1.47 25.49
N THR A 508 12.45 -1.27 24.16
CA THR A 508 11.26 -1.11 23.28
C THR A 508 11.19 -2.13 22.13
N PHE A 509 12.29 -2.78 21.75
CA PHE A 509 12.32 -3.73 20.63
C PHE A 509 13.26 -4.92 20.91
N GLY A 510 12.67 -6.00 21.40
CA GLY A 510 13.31 -7.27 21.73
C GLY A 510 13.82 -7.33 23.18
N ASP A 511 13.90 -8.54 23.73
CA ASP A 511 14.36 -8.75 25.13
C ASP A 511 15.86 -8.46 25.25
N ALA A 512 16.22 -7.46 26.08
CA ALA A 512 17.61 -7.08 26.37
C ALA A 512 18.27 -7.97 27.45
N GLY A 513 17.69 -9.14 27.72
CA GLY A 513 18.07 -10.08 28.77
C GLY A 513 17.84 -9.52 30.16
N VAL A 514 18.01 -10.36 31.18
CA VAL A 514 17.78 -9.95 32.56
C VAL A 514 18.87 -9.00 33.06
N LYS A 515 18.47 -7.87 33.65
CA LYS A 515 19.38 -6.93 34.30
C LYS A 515 19.47 -7.20 35.80
N ASP A 516 20.65 -7.64 36.23
CA ASP A 516 20.94 -7.86 37.63
C ASP A 516 21.31 -6.54 38.34
N VAL A 517 20.68 -6.30 39.48
CA VAL A 517 20.89 -5.15 40.36
C VAL A 517 21.10 -5.66 41.78
N THR A 518 22.09 -5.09 42.49
CA THR A 518 22.26 -5.33 43.93
C THR A 518 22.07 -4.01 44.66
N VAL A 519 21.21 -4.01 45.68
CA VAL A 519 20.99 -2.87 46.58
C VAL A 519 21.57 -3.18 47.96
N ASP A 520 22.03 -2.15 48.67
CA ASP A 520 22.75 -2.24 49.94
C ASP A 520 21.84 -2.19 51.19
N TYR A 521 20.52 -2.17 50.97
CA TYR A 521 19.46 -2.18 51.98
C TYR A 521 18.51 -3.37 51.83
N VAL A 522 17.65 -3.60 52.83
CA VAL A 522 16.61 -4.65 52.78
C VAL A 522 15.39 -4.11 52.05
N ILE A 523 14.91 -4.83 51.04
CA ILE A 523 13.75 -4.42 50.23
C ILE A 523 12.47 -4.73 50.99
N THR A 524 11.62 -3.72 51.18
CA THR A 524 10.29 -3.87 51.79
C THR A 524 9.20 -4.00 50.74
N ASN A 525 9.33 -3.32 49.60
CA ASN A 525 8.36 -3.37 48.51
C ASN A 525 9.02 -2.97 47.17
N VAL A 526 8.48 -3.48 46.06
CA VAL A 526 8.83 -3.03 44.70
C VAL A 526 7.53 -2.74 43.97
N THR A 527 7.42 -1.57 43.36
CA THR A 527 6.23 -1.16 42.60
C THR A 527 6.60 -0.77 41.18
N TYR A 528 5.71 -1.04 40.24
CA TYR A 528 5.82 -0.60 38.86
C TYR A 528 4.75 0.45 38.54
N THR A 529 5.13 1.48 37.77
CA THR A 529 4.25 2.50 37.25
C THR A 529 4.40 2.57 35.72
N ALA A 530 3.32 2.37 34.98
CA ALA A 530 3.39 2.24 33.51
C ALA A 530 3.55 3.59 32.76
N THR A 531 3.44 4.73 33.46
CA THR A 531 3.53 6.06 32.84
C THR A 531 4.51 6.96 33.60
N PRO A 532 5.32 7.76 32.88
CA PRO A 532 5.46 7.79 31.42
C PRO A 532 6.15 6.51 30.87
N PRO A 533 5.88 6.09 29.61
CA PRO A 533 6.64 5.01 28.95
C PRO A 533 8.15 5.30 28.98
N PRO A 534 9.03 4.29 29.18
CA PRO A 534 8.79 2.83 29.18
C PRO A 534 8.22 2.28 30.50
N GLY A 535 7.79 3.14 31.43
CA GLY A 535 7.39 2.78 32.77
C GLY A 535 8.54 2.97 33.76
N LYS A 536 8.25 2.86 35.05
CA LYS A 536 9.19 3.13 36.14
C LYS A 536 9.00 2.11 37.25
N ILE A 537 10.08 1.42 37.59
CA ILE A 537 10.20 0.50 38.73
C ILE A 537 10.72 1.31 39.91
N THR A 538 10.09 1.12 41.06
CA THR A 538 10.45 1.81 42.30
C THR A 538 10.66 0.79 43.39
N VAL A 539 11.89 0.70 43.88
CA VAL A 539 12.31 -0.19 44.97
C VAL A 539 12.32 0.60 46.27
N TYR A 540 11.55 0.13 47.24
CA TYR A 540 11.47 0.69 48.59
C TYR A 540 12.24 -0.17 49.57
N GLY A 541 12.94 0.48 50.49
CA GLY A 541 13.61 -0.20 51.60
C GLY A 541 14.06 0.73 52.71
N ASP A 542 14.85 0.20 53.63
CA ASP A 542 15.41 0.92 54.77
C ASP A 542 16.95 0.82 54.75
N PHE A 543 17.64 1.96 54.56
CA PHE A 543 19.11 2.04 54.67
C PHE A 543 19.63 1.79 56.11
N GLY A 544 18.76 1.54 57.08
CA GLY A 544 19.13 1.17 58.46
C GLY A 544 19.53 2.36 59.34
N THR A 545 19.13 3.58 58.99
CA THR A 545 19.49 4.83 59.71
C THR A 545 18.33 5.52 60.43
N GLY A 546 17.18 4.85 60.60
CA GLY A 546 16.11 5.32 61.49
C GLY A 546 15.35 6.57 61.02
N GLY A 547 15.34 6.87 59.72
CA GLY A 547 14.57 7.96 59.13
C GLY A 547 14.28 7.75 57.63
N THR A 548 13.02 8.02 57.26
CA THR A 548 12.35 8.00 55.93
C THR A 548 12.66 6.82 54.99
N SER A 549 11.59 6.18 54.49
CA SER A 549 11.64 5.12 53.47
C SER A 549 12.55 5.51 52.30
N SER A 550 13.54 4.67 52.05
CA SER A 550 14.52 4.83 50.99
C SER A 550 13.93 4.34 49.69
N GLN A 551 14.08 5.12 48.62
CA GLN A 551 13.51 4.84 47.31
C GLN A 551 14.62 4.88 46.25
N GLN A 552 14.70 3.83 45.43
CA GLN A 552 15.52 3.81 44.23
C GLN A 552 14.67 3.48 43.02
N ASP A 553 14.86 4.24 41.95
CA ASP A 553 14.09 4.12 40.73
C ASP A 553 14.92 3.49 39.60
N PHE A 554 14.31 2.58 38.86
CA PHE A 554 14.84 1.97 37.64
C PHE A 554 13.84 2.15 36.50
N PRO A 555 14.30 2.26 35.24
CA PRO A 555 13.39 2.30 34.11
C PRO A 555 12.65 0.97 33.96
N GLY A 556 11.38 1.06 33.53
CA GLY A 556 10.53 -0.08 33.16
C GLY A 556 10.79 -0.58 31.74
N GLY A 557 10.05 -1.60 31.30
CA GLY A 557 10.18 -2.14 29.94
C GLY A 557 11.36 -3.09 29.73
N LYS A 558 11.98 -3.57 30.83
CA LYS A 558 13.04 -4.58 30.82
C LYS A 558 12.88 -5.55 31.99
N ASP A 559 13.37 -6.77 31.84
CA ASP A 559 13.49 -7.74 32.91
C ASP A 559 14.59 -7.37 33.93
N TYR A 560 14.23 -7.33 35.21
CA TYR A 560 15.15 -7.06 36.32
C TYR A 560 15.22 -8.23 37.30
N GLN A 561 16.41 -8.49 37.83
CA GLN A 561 16.60 -9.19 39.10
C GLN A 561 17.27 -8.26 40.11
N ILE A 562 16.65 -8.09 41.27
CA ILE A 562 17.08 -7.15 42.30
C ILE A 562 17.39 -7.93 43.57
N LYS A 563 18.68 -8.00 43.92
CA LYS A 563 19.18 -8.63 45.14
C LYS A 563 19.33 -7.59 46.26
N ASP A 564 18.74 -7.87 47.41
CA ASP A 564 18.84 -7.02 48.60
C ASP A 564 20.04 -7.38 49.50
N LYS A 565 20.26 -6.58 50.54
CA LYS A 565 21.36 -6.76 51.52
C LYS A 565 21.34 -8.13 52.21
N ASP A 566 20.16 -8.67 52.47
CA ASP A 566 19.99 -9.96 53.14
C ASP A 566 20.10 -11.14 52.17
N GLY A 567 20.27 -10.86 50.87
CA GLY A 567 20.38 -11.82 49.78
C GLY A 567 19.02 -12.26 49.21
N ASN A 568 17.90 -11.64 49.58
CA ASN A 568 16.62 -11.92 48.92
C ASN A 568 16.64 -11.36 47.49
N ILE A 569 16.02 -12.09 46.56
CA ILE A 569 15.99 -11.74 45.15
C ILE A 569 14.54 -11.54 44.70
N TRP A 570 14.30 -10.40 44.09
CA TRP A 570 13.05 -9.99 43.46
C TRP A 570 13.22 -9.95 41.95
N THR A 571 12.22 -10.36 41.19
CA THR A 571 12.15 -10.14 39.74
C THR A 571 11.10 -9.11 39.41
N VAL A 572 11.34 -8.33 38.36
CA VAL A 572 10.35 -7.50 37.70
C VAL A 572 10.40 -7.84 36.22
N ASP A 573 9.29 -8.30 35.64
CA ASP A 573 9.25 -8.59 34.20
C ASP A 573 9.02 -7.30 33.37
N GLU A 574 9.20 -7.36 32.04
CA GLU A 574 9.00 -6.24 31.10
C GLU A 574 7.61 -5.59 31.23
N ASN A 575 6.60 -6.37 31.63
CA ASN A 575 5.23 -5.91 31.87
C ASN A 575 5.04 -5.25 33.25
N GLY A 576 6.07 -5.24 34.09
CA GLY A 576 6.08 -4.65 35.42
C GLY A 576 5.54 -5.55 36.52
N ASN A 577 5.38 -6.85 36.28
CA ASN A 577 4.97 -7.79 37.32
C ASN A 577 6.14 -8.09 38.26
N VAL A 578 5.93 -7.83 39.54
CA VAL A 578 6.92 -8.04 40.59
C VAL A 578 6.70 -9.41 41.24
N THR A 579 7.75 -10.24 41.31
CA THR A 579 7.73 -11.53 42.00
C THR A 579 8.92 -11.69 42.94
N LYS A 580 8.70 -12.14 44.17
CA LYS A 580 9.80 -12.55 45.06
C LYS A 580 10.18 -14.00 44.75
N VAL A 581 11.36 -14.22 44.19
CA VAL A 581 11.72 -15.49 43.54
C VAL A 581 12.65 -16.38 44.35
N GLY A 582 13.27 -15.86 45.42
CA GLY A 582 14.09 -16.68 46.30
C GLY A 582 15.18 -15.89 47.02
N LYS A 583 16.24 -16.61 47.37
CA LYS A 583 17.41 -16.08 48.08
C LYS A 583 18.69 -16.53 47.38
N GLU A 584 19.75 -15.76 47.55
CA GLU A 584 21.11 -16.15 47.20
C GLU A 584 21.49 -17.46 47.90
N ALA A 585 22.07 -18.39 47.15
CA ALA A 585 22.54 -19.67 47.64
C ALA A 585 23.82 -19.52 48.48
N GLU A 586 24.13 -20.53 49.29
CA GLU A 586 25.42 -20.61 49.96
C GLU A 586 26.57 -20.56 48.94
N GLY A 587 27.62 -19.79 49.28
CA GLY A 587 28.72 -19.49 48.37
C GLY A 587 28.45 -18.34 47.38
N GLY A 588 27.27 -17.73 47.41
CA GLY A 588 26.94 -16.51 46.67
C GLY A 588 26.92 -16.65 45.15
N ALA A 589 26.91 -15.52 44.44
CA ALA A 589 27.22 -15.44 43.02
C ALA A 589 28.55 -16.13 42.66
N SER A 590 28.63 -16.78 41.51
CA SER A 590 29.88 -17.40 41.04
C SER A 590 30.72 -16.41 40.25
N THR A 591 31.98 -16.27 40.65
CA THR A 591 32.94 -15.32 40.07
C THR A 591 34.30 -15.98 39.90
N SER A 592 35.18 -15.35 39.12
CA SER A 592 36.58 -15.79 38.99
C SER A 592 37.34 -15.87 40.34
N SER A 593 36.88 -15.12 41.36
CA SER A 593 37.51 -15.05 42.68
C SER A 593 37.12 -16.20 43.61
N ASN A 594 35.91 -16.74 43.49
CA ASN A 594 35.35 -17.72 44.44
C ASN A 594 34.97 -19.08 43.80
N THR A 595 34.99 -19.19 42.46
CA THR A 595 34.60 -20.42 41.74
C THR A 595 35.63 -20.75 40.65
N ASP A 596 36.23 -21.94 40.71
CA ASP A 596 37.13 -22.47 39.70
C ASP A 596 36.38 -22.86 38.43
N GLY A 597 36.82 -22.37 37.27
CA GLY A 597 36.16 -22.62 35.98
C GLY A 597 35.13 -21.55 35.57
N VAL A 598 35.12 -20.43 36.30
CA VAL A 598 34.32 -19.24 35.98
C VAL A 598 35.26 -18.06 35.70
N THR A 599 34.88 -17.25 34.71
CA THR A 599 35.50 -15.96 34.39
C THR A 599 34.52 -14.83 34.68
N GLY A 600 35.00 -13.62 34.97
CA GLY A 600 34.13 -12.46 35.25
C GLY A 600 33.35 -12.52 36.57
N SER A 601 32.31 -11.69 36.66
CA SER A 601 31.35 -11.60 37.76
C SER A 601 30.06 -10.89 37.29
N GLY A 602 28.93 -11.14 37.95
CA GLY A 602 27.64 -10.53 37.55
C GLY A 602 27.30 -10.87 36.09
N ASN A 603 26.80 -9.89 35.34
CA ASN A 603 26.41 -10.08 33.93
C ASN A 603 27.55 -10.50 32.99
N THR A 604 28.82 -10.33 33.39
CA THR A 604 29.98 -10.79 32.60
C THR A 604 30.50 -12.14 33.06
N ALA A 605 29.82 -12.80 34.01
CA ALA A 605 30.21 -14.12 34.48
C ALA A 605 29.98 -15.16 33.37
N ALA A 606 30.98 -16.00 33.12
CA ALA A 606 30.87 -17.08 32.14
C ALA A 606 31.62 -18.33 32.62
N VAL A 607 31.00 -19.50 32.45
CA VAL A 607 31.66 -20.79 32.69
C VAL A 607 32.56 -21.11 31.51
N ASN A 608 33.86 -21.27 31.77
CA ASN A 608 34.82 -21.67 30.73
C ASN A 608 35.29 -23.12 30.89
N GLN A 609 35.20 -23.69 32.10
CA GLN A 609 35.64 -25.06 32.36
C GLN A 609 34.90 -25.74 33.51
N TYR A 610 34.63 -27.04 33.39
CA TYR A 610 34.26 -27.91 34.51
C TYR A 610 35.53 -28.37 35.24
N THR A 611 35.62 -28.07 36.53
CA THR A 611 36.85 -28.22 37.33
C THR A 611 36.73 -29.30 38.41
N ALA A 612 35.52 -29.79 38.67
CA ALA A 612 35.25 -30.84 39.66
C ALA A 612 35.59 -32.24 39.10
N LYS A 613 36.82 -32.72 39.34
CA LYS A 613 37.23 -34.10 38.98
C LYS A 613 36.55 -35.14 39.87
N GLY A 614 36.29 -36.33 39.34
CA GLY A 614 35.72 -37.45 40.10
C GLY A 614 34.21 -37.41 40.29
N ILE A 615 33.53 -36.44 39.67
CA ILE A 615 32.08 -36.24 39.72
C ILE A 615 31.59 -35.70 38.37
N LYS A 616 30.45 -36.21 37.87
CA LYS A 616 29.82 -35.77 36.62
C LYS A 616 28.31 -35.66 36.81
N ILE A 617 27.67 -34.73 36.09
CA ILE A 617 26.21 -34.57 36.07
C ILE A 617 25.70 -34.80 34.65
N GLU A 618 24.70 -35.65 34.52
CA GLU A 618 23.89 -35.87 33.33
C GLU A 618 22.51 -35.25 33.55
N TRP A 619 22.16 -34.26 32.72
CA TRP A 619 20.87 -33.58 32.77
C TRP A 619 19.80 -34.35 32.00
N LYS A 620 18.61 -34.56 32.60
CA LYS A 620 17.53 -35.38 32.04
C LYS A 620 16.16 -34.71 32.16
N GLU A 621 15.31 -34.98 31.18
CA GLU A 621 13.88 -34.64 31.27
C GLU A 621 13.23 -35.46 32.39
N ASP A 622 12.51 -34.77 33.28
CA ASP A 622 11.69 -35.41 34.32
C ASP A 622 10.40 -35.98 33.68
N ALA A 623 9.92 -37.11 34.17
CA ALA A 623 8.71 -37.76 33.64
C ALA A 623 7.43 -36.92 33.80
N ASN A 624 7.40 -36.03 34.80
CA ASN A 624 6.35 -35.04 35.06
C ASN A 624 6.76 -33.63 34.59
N GLY A 625 7.94 -33.48 34.00
CA GLY A 625 8.36 -32.27 33.30
C GLY A 625 7.45 -31.98 32.11
N LYS A 626 7.23 -30.70 31.82
CA LYS A 626 6.26 -30.26 30.82
C LYS A 626 6.92 -29.61 29.61
N PHE A 627 8.06 -28.96 29.81
CA PHE A 627 8.65 -28.07 28.82
C PHE A 627 9.91 -28.61 28.17
N ALA A 628 10.20 -28.09 26.99
CA ALA A 628 11.20 -28.61 26.09
C ALA A 628 12.63 -28.57 26.67
N TYR A 629 13.41 -29.60 26.34
CA TYR A 629 14.85 -29.72 26.62
C TYR A 629 15.57 -29.93 25.31
N ASP A 630 16.51 -29.04 24.99
CA ASP A 630 17.24 -28.99 23.73
C ASP A 630 18.73 -29.28 23.95
N THR A 631 19.23 -30.26 23.22
CA THR A 631 20.64 -30.62 23.13
C THR A 631 21.04 -30.74 21.66
N ALA A 632 22.32 -30.49 21.36
CA ALA A 632 22.85 -30.63 20.01
C ALA A 632 22.61 -32.02 19.41
N ASP A 633 22.64 -33.07 20.23
CA ASP A 633 22.40 -34.44 19.78
C ASP A 633 20.91 -34.73 19.53
N LYS A 634 20.01 -34.14 20.34
CA LYS A 634 18.55 -34.33 20.23
C LYS A 634 17.98 -33.63 19.00
N THR A 635 18.41 -32.42 18.70
CA THR A 635 17.93 -31.66 17.53
C THR A 635 18.74 -31.93 16.27
N LYS A 636 19.97 -32.45 16.42
CA LYS A 636 20.98 -32.59 15.35
C LYS A 636 21.32 -31.26 14.67
N LEU A 637 21.14 -30.14 15.38
CA LEU A 637 21.63 -28.84 14.94
C LEU A 637 23.17 -28.82 14.95
N PRO A 638 23.80 -27.96 14.11
CA PRO A 638 25.25 -27.79 14.15
C PRO A 638 25.70 -27.38 15.56
N LYS A 639 26.74 -28.06 16.07
CA LYS A 639 27.32 -27.82 17.40
C LYS A 639 27.73 -26.35 17.65
N SER A 640 28.03 -25.59 16.59
CA SER A 640 28.31 -24.15 16.65
C SER A 640 27.12 -23.28 17.08
N LYS A 641 25.91 -23.84 17.12
CA LYS A 641 24.71 -23.17 17.62
C LYS A 641 24.52 -23.29 19.14
N TYR A 642 25.41 -24.01 19.83
CA TYR A 642 25.37 -24.17 21.28
C TYR A 642 26.62 -23.55 21.93
N PRO A 643 26.51 -22.92 23.11
CA PRO A 643 27.66 -22.55 23.89
C PRO A 643 28.52 -23.78 24.23
N SER A 644 29.83 -23.59 24.30
CA SER A 644 30.76 -24.69 24.57
C SER A 644 31.64 -24.42 25.78
N VAL A 645 31.88 -25.46 26.58
CA VAL A 645 32.69 -25.43 27.81
C VAL A 645 33.72 -26.56 27.75
N LYS A 646 34.87 -26.39 28.40
CA LYS A 646 35.85 -27.47 28.58
C LYS A 646 35.48 -28.36 29.74
N ASP A 647 35.50 -29.67 29.57
CA ASP A 647 35.36 -30.59 30.70
C ASP A 647 36.67 -30.70 31.52
N THR A 648 36.66 -31.54 32.55
CA THR A 648 37.83 -31.80 33.41
C THR A 648 39.00 -32.46 32.69
N GLU A 649 38.76 -33.01 31.51
CA GLU A 649 39.71 -33.69 30.62
C GLU A 649 40.12 -32.79 29.43
N ASN A 650 39.66 -31.53 29.42
CA ASN A 650 39.88 -30.51 28.38
C ASN A 650 39.19 -30.80 27.03
N ASN A 651 38.23 -31.72 27.01
CA ASN A 651 37.36 -31.94 25.86
C ASN A 651 36.31 -30.84 25.76
N THR A 652 35.86 -30.53 24.55
CA THR A 652 34.77 -29.58 24.33
C THR A 652 33.42 -30.26 24.54
N VAL A 653 32.61 -29.74 25.46
CA VAL A 653 31.23 -30.14 25.73
C VAL A 653 30.30 -28.98 25.39
N TYR A 654 29.09 -29.29 24.91
CA TYR A 654 28.09 -28.28 24.53
C TYR A 654 27.04 -28.14 25.61
N VAL A 655 26.73 -26.90 25.96
CA VAL A 655 25.79 -26.56 27.05
C VAL A 655 24.36 -26.73 26.52
N PRO A 656 23.52 -27.53 27.19
CA PRO A 656 22.15 -27.73 26.75
C PRO A 656 21.23 -26.60 27.22
N TYR A 657 20.04 -26.52 26.61
CA TYR A 657 19.00 -25.54 26.92
C TYR A 657 17.77 -26.22 27.51
N LYS A 658 17.16 -25.63 28.54
CA LYS A 658 15.93 -26.10 29.17
C LYS A 658 14.93 -24.95 29.26
N ALA A 659 13.71 -25.17 28.78
CA ALA A 659 12.65 -24.17 28.82
C ALA A 659 11.86 -24.20 30.14
N THR A 660 11.34 -23.05 30.55
CA THR A 660 10.30 -22.88 31.56
C THR A 660 9.33 -21.78 31.12
N VAL A 661 8.07 -21.83 31.53
CA VAL A 661 7.05 -20.86 31.10
C VAL A 661 6.66 -19.94 32.25
N ASN A 662 6.54 -18.64 31.97
CA ASN A 662 6.19 -17.62 32.96
C ASN A 662 4.98 -18.04 33.81
N LYS A 663 5.09 -17.90 35.13
CA LYS A 663 4.09 -18.29 36.15
C LYS A 663 3.84 -19.80 36.26
N GLN A 664 4.64 -20.63 35.61
CA GLN A 664 4.65 -22.07 35.77
C GLN A 664 6.00 -22.54 36.31
N THR A 665 6.05 -23.77 36.82
CA THR A 665 7.28 -24.39 37.31
C THR A 665 7.57 -25.63 36.50
N GLU A 666 8.79 -25.73 36.00
CA GLU A 666 9.31 -26.90 35.31
C GLU A 666 10.08 -27.81 36.25
N LEU A 667 9.98 -29.12 36.04
CA LEU A 667 10.80 -30.12 36.73
C LEU A 667 11.93 -30.60 35.81
N PHE A 668 13.12 -30.77 36.39
CA PHE A 668 14.28 -31.20 35.64
C PHE A 668 15.22 -32.06 36.48
N ASP A 669 15.71 -33.17 35.92
CA ASP A 669 16.49 -34.13 36.68
C ASP A 669 18.00 -33.95 36.45
N ALA A 670 18.75 -34.07 37.54
CA ALA A 670 20.20 -34.11 37.54
C ALA A 670 20.67 -35.45 38.10
N LYS A 671 21.19 -36.31 37.21
CA LYS A 671 21.82 -37.57 37.59
C LYS A 671 23.31 -37.36 37.82
N VAL A 672 23.75 -37.53 39.06
CA VAL A 672 25.14 -37.35 39.49
C VAL A 672 25.83 -38.70 39.55
N SER A 673 26.98 -38.84 38.90
CA SER A 673 27.86 -40.01 39.01
C SER A 673 29.16 -39.63 39.70
N ILE A 674 29.54 -40.39 40.73
CA ILE A 674 30.73 -40.16 41.55
C ILE A 674 31.71 -41.31 41.34
N THR A 675 32.90 -40.99 40.85
CA THR A 675 34.01 -41.94 40.65
C THR A 675 35.12 -41.78 41.68
N ASP A 676 35.21 -40.63 42.33
CA ASP A 676 36.09 -40.39 43.48
C ASP A 676 35.33 -40.67 44.79
N PRO A 677 35.64 -41.75 45.53
CA PRO A 677 34.94 -42.09 46.77
C PRO A 677 35.02 -41.02 47.86
N THR A 678 36.00 -40.12 47.79
CA THR A 678 36.14 -39.02 48.77
C THR A 678 35.05 -37.94 48.62
N LEU A 679 34.30 -37.96 47.52
CA LEU A 679 33.21 -37.04 47.21
C LEU A 679 31.82 -37.59 47.61
N LYS A 680 31.73 -38.79 48.17
CA LYS A 680 30.44 -39.45 48.52
C LYS A 680 29.54 -38.61 49.44
N ASP A 681 30.12 -37.76 50.29
CA ASP A 681 29.41 -36.84 51.19
C ASP A 681 29.61 -35.35 50.84
N SER A 682 30.17 -35.07 49.67
CA SER A 682 30.35 -33.70 49.20
C SER A 682 29.01 -33.00 48.99
N LYS A 683 28.95 -31.68 49.24
CA LYS A 683 27.74 -30.87 49.07
C LYS A 683 27.72 -30.28 47.66
N ILE A 684 26.60 -30.46 46.97
CA ILE A 684 26.34 -29.92 45.64
C ILE A 684 25.28 -28.83 45.77
N ILE A 685 25.49 -27.68 45.13
CA ILE A 685 24.54 -26.58 45.10
C ILE A 685 24.19 -26.26 43.64
N PHE A 686 22.90 -26.08 43.37
CA PHE A 686 22.37 -25.59 42.11
C PHE A 686 21.97 -24.12 42.26
N LYS A 687 22.47 -23.26 41.38
CA LYS A 687 22.20 -21.82 41.43
C LYS A 687 22.38 -21.15 40.07
N THR A 688 21.82 -19.96 39.89
CA THR A 688 22.15 -19.14 38.72
C THR A 688 23.57 -18.60 38.83
N LEU A 689 24.23 -18.43 37.69
CA LEU A 689 25.64 -18.04 37.62
C LEU A 689 25.89 -16.63 38.17
N SER A 690 25.11 -15.65 37.69
CA SER A 690 25.37 -14.22 37.90
C SER A 690 25.03 -13.74 39.32
N LEU A 691 23.77 -13.92 39.77
CA LEU A 691 23.35 -13.49 41.12
C LEU A 691 23.48 -14.58 42.19
N GLY A 692 23.74 -15.83 41.80
CA GLY A 692 23.75 -16.94 42.75
C GLY A 692 22.38 -17.32 43.29
N LYS A 693 21.29 -17.02 42.55
CA LYS A 693 19.91 -17.36 42.95
C LYS A 693 19.82 -18.87 43.14
N ALA A 694 19.42 -19.32 44.33
CA ALA A 694 19.30 -20.74 44.63
C ALA A 694 18.23 -21.39 43.73
N ILE A 695 18.57 -22.53 43.14
CA ILE A 695 17.60 -23.41 42.48
C ILE A 695 17.19 -24.47 43.48
N GLU A 696 15.89 -24.56 43.77
CA GLU A 696 15.36 -25.59 44.65
C GLU A 696 15.59 -26.96 44.01
N ALA A 697 16.27 -27.85 44.74
CA ALA A 697 16.59 -29.20 44.30
C ALA A 697 16.28 -30.20 45.42
N ILE A 698 15.48 -31.21 45.09
CA ILE A 698 15.11 -32.30 46.00
C ILE A 698 16.00 -33.50 45.70
N GLU A 699 16.74 -33.99 46.69
CA GLU A 699 17.52 -35.24 46.56
C GLU A 699 16.55 -36.43 46.60
N LEU A 700 16.37 -37.11 45.47
CA LEU A 700 15.50 -38.27 45.34
C LEU A 700 16.17 -39.56 45.82
N SER A 701 17.47 -39.69 45.55
CA SER A 701 18.26 -40.84 46.01
C SER A 701 19.74 -40.50 46.13
N LYS A 702 20.41 -41.17 47.08
CA LYS A 702 21.84 -41.04 47.34
C LYS A 702 22.46 -42.41 47.65
N THR A 703 23.50 -42.76 46.90
CA THR A 703 24.41 -43.88 47.16
C THR A 703 25.85 -43.37 47.20
N ASP A 704 26.82 -44.25 47.45
CA ASP A 704 28.25 -43.89 47.43
C ASP A 704 28.75 -43.45 46.03
N THR A 705 28.08 -43.90 44.96
CA THR A 705 28.51 -43.69 43.56
C THR A 705 27.51 -42.91 42.70
N GLU A 706 26.28 -42.72 43.17
CA GLU A 706 25.22 -42.06 42.39
C GLU A 706 24.32 -41.19 43.29
N ARG A 707 23.90 -40.04 42.77
CA ARG A 707 22.83 -39.23 43.38
C ARG A 707 21.87 -38.74 42.32
N ASN A 708 20.59 -38.62 42.64
CA ASN A 708 19.59 -38.07 41.73
C ASN A 708 18.90 -36.90 42.40
N TYR A 709 18.88 -35.74 41.72
CA TYR A 709 18.19 -34.54 42.17
C TYR A 709 17.07 -34.19 41.18
N GLN A 710 15.92 -33.76 41.70
CA GLN A 710 14.87 -33.12 40.94
C GLN A 710 14.90 -31.62 41.22
N LEU A 711 15.20 -30.81 40.21
CA LEU A 711 15.25 -29.37 40.26
C LEU A 711 13.86 -28.79 39.94
N LYS A 712 13.49 -27.71 40.63
CA LYS A 712 12.32 -26.89 40.31
C LYS A 712 12.76 -25.58 39.68
N LEU A 713 12.33 -25.35 38.43
CA LEU A 713 12.74 -24.22 37.61
C LEU A 713 11.53 -23.30 37.38
N PRO A 714 11.31 -22.28 38.24
CA PRO A 714 10.19 -21.37 38.09
C PRO A 714 10.38 -20.46 36.87
N GLY A 715 9.33 -20.30 36.06
CA GLY A 715 9.30 -19.30 35.00
C GLY A 715 8.89 -17.94 35.52
N THR A 716 9.75 -16.94 35.34
CA THR A 716 9.61 -15.60 35.95
C THR A 716 9.54 -14.45 34.95
N PHE A 717 9.81 -14.73 33.67
CA PHE A 717 10.00 -13.72 32.61
C PHE A 717 9.28 -14.15 31.33
N ASP A 718 9.00 -13.18 30.44
CA ASP A 718 8.28 -13.42 29.18
C ASP A 718 9.20 -13.94 28.06
N TYR A 719 10.42 -13.43 27.99
CA TYR A 719 11.56 -14.12 27.38
C TYR A 719 12.80 -13.73 28.18
N ALA A 720 13.65 -14.70 28.54
CA ALA A 720 14.92 -14.43 29.18
C ALA A 720 15.80 -15.67 29.16
N GLU A 721 17.12 -15.49 29.12
CA GLU A 721 18.09 -16.57 29.26
C GLU A 721 18.91 -16.40 30.54
N GLU A 722 18.86 -17.39 31.42
CA GLU A 722 19.73 -17.49 32.60
C GLU A 722 20.69 -18.69 32.47
N GLU A 723 21.86 -18.63 33.10
CA GLU A 723 22.76 -19.78 33.19
C GLU A 723 22.65 -20.40 34.58
N VAL A 724 22.29 -21.68 34.64
CA VAL A 724 22.24 -22.46 35.88
C VAL A 724 23.47 -23.34 35.96
N ILE A 725 24.15 -23.30 37.11
CA ILE A 725 25.35 -24.08 37.37
C ILE A 725 25.14 -25.03 38.56
N ALA A 726 25.79 -26.19 38.48
CA ALA A 726 25.97 -27.08 39.61
C ALA A 726 27.41 -26.97 40.10
N VAL A 727 27.58 -26.63 41.37
CA VAL A 727 28.89 -26.44 42.00
C VAL A 727 29.12 -27.40 43.15
N LEU A 728 30.36 -27.89 43.23
CA LEU A 728 30.88 -28.63 44.36
C LEU A 728 31.40 -27.64 45.40
N MET A 729 30.85 -27.69 46.61
CA MET A 729 31.29 -26.84 47.71
C MET A 729 32.62 -27.33 48.29
N PRO A 730 33.56 -26.42 48.62
CA PRO A 730 34.81 -26.79 49.28
C PRO A 730 34.55 -27.32 50.70
N LYS A 731 35.43 -28.20 51.20
CA LYS A 731 35.36 -28.68 52.60
C LYS A 731 35.70 -27.57 53.60
N GLU A 732 36.61 -26.68 53.22
CA GLU A 732 37.02 -25.51 54.00
C GLU A 732 36.32 -24.25 53.48
N SER A 733 35.82 -23.40 54.37
CA SER A 733 35.04 -22.20 54.01
C SER A 733 35.80 -21.15 53.19
N THR A 734 37.14 -21.19 53.18
CA THR A 734 38.00 -20.29 52.41
C THR A 734 38.37 -20.84 51.03
N GLY A 735 37.97 -22.07 50.70
CA GLY A 735 38.25 -22.69 49.41
C GLY A 735 37.39 -22.11 48.27
N LYS A 736 37.82 -22.33 47.03
CA LYS A 736 36.98 -22.05 45.85
C LYS A 736 35.99 -23.19 45.61
N GLN A 737 34.81 -22.83 45.14
CA GLN A 737 33.83 -23.77 44.59
C GLN A 737 34.37 -24.34 43.27
N LYS A 738 33.93 -25.54 42.87
CA LYS A 738 34.30 -26.14 41.58
C LYS A 738 33.07 -26.40 40.73
N VAL A 739 33.09 -25.98 39.46
CA VAL A 739 31.98 -26.23 38.53
C VAL A 739 31.96 -27.72 38.15
N ILE A 740 30.78 -28.34 38.28
CA ILE A 740 30.53 -29.73 37.86
C ILE A 740 29.91 -29.76 36.46
N SER A 741 28.88 -28.94 36.23
CA SER A 741 28.15 -28.84 34.95
C SER A 741 27.27 -27.58 34.94
N ASN A 742 26.80 -27.15 33.76
CA ASN A 742 25.86 -26.05 33.58
C ASN A 742 24.80 -26.36 32.50
N PHE A 743 23.73 -25.57 32.48
CA PHE A 743 22.75 -25.50 31.39
C PHE A 743 22.17 -24.08 31.28
N ARG A 744 21.57 -23.78 30.12
CA ARG A 744 20.84 -22.52 29.87
C ARG A 744 19.37 -22.71 30.22
N LEU A 745 18.84 -21.93 31.15
CA LEU A 745 17.42 -21.85 31.46
C LEU A 745 16.79 -20.75 30.62
N VAL A 746 15.82 -21.10 29.78
CA VAL A 746 15.09 -20.16 28.93
C VAL A 746 13.69 -19.96 29.47
N HIS A 747 13.35 -18.73 29.82
CA HIS A 747 12.01 -18.33 30.20
C HIS A 747 11.19 -18.02 28.95
N LEU A 748 9.95 -18.49 28.89
CA LEU A 748 9.05 -18.32 27.76
C LEU A 748 7.70 -17.76 28.22
N SER A 749 7.07 -16.95 27.38
CA SER A 749 5.75 -16.39 27.64
C SER A 749 4.64 -17.39 27.26
N PRO A 750 3.61 -17.57 28.11
CA PRO A 750 2.45 -18.36 27.74
C PRO A 750 1.64 -17.66 26.63
N LYS A 751 1.35 -18.37 25.55
CA LYS A 751 0.64 -17.84 24.37
C LYS A 751 -0.58 -18.66 24.03
N THR A 752 -1.63 -18.01 23.55
CA THR A 752 -2.82 -18.68 23.00
C THR A 752 -3.06 -18.24 21.56
N VAL A 753 -3.20 -19.21 20.65
CA VAL A 753 -3.43 -18.98 19.23
C VAL A 753 -4.74 -19.65 18.81
N ASN A 754 -5.63 -18.90 18.16
CA ASN A 754 -6.89 -19.46 17.67
C ASN A 754 -6.70 -20.01 16.25
N VAL A 755 -7.09 -21.28 16.05
CA VAL A 755 -7.02 -21.94 14.73
C VAL A 755 -8.34 -22.65 14.40
N SER A 756 -8.77 -22.52 13.15
CA SER A 756 -9.88 -23.30 12.57
C SER A 756 -9.30 -24.40 11.69
N LEU A 757 -9.66 -25.65 11.98
CA LEU A 757 -9.36 -26.79 11.14
C LEU A 757 -10.56 -27.06 10.23
N VAL A 758 -10.35 -26.92 8.93
CA VAL A 758 -11.43 -26.97 7.93
C VAL A 758 -11.21 -28.15 7.00
N PRO A 759 -12.07 -29.19 7.03
CA PRO A 759 -11.95 -30.29 6.09
C PRO A 759 -12.49 -29.86 4.72
N LEU A 760 -11.78 -30.19 3.64
CA LEU A 760 -12.22 -29.91 2.27
C LEU A 760 -13.00 -31.07 1.62
N ASP A 761 -13.09 -32.19 2.33
CA ASP A 761 -13.85 -33.38 1.95
C ASP A 761 -14.28 -34.18 3.18
N ALA A 762 -15.34 -34.98 3.04
CA ALA A 762 -15.92 -35.73 4.16
C ALA A 762 -14.93 -36.69 4.83
N ASN A 763 -14.03 -37.31 4.06
CA ASN A 763 -13.03 -38.23 4.60
C ASN A 763 -12.00 -37.49 5.48
N SER A 764 -11.67 -36.25 5.13
CA SER A 764 -10.71 -35.41 5.87
C SER A 764 -11.25 -34.91 7.20
N GLN A 765 -12.58 -34.87 7.38
CA GLN A 765 -13.20 -34.51 8.66
C GLN A 765 -12.78 -35.44 9.80
N SER A 766 -12.58 -36.74 9.52
CA SER A 766 -12.11 -37.70 10.53
C SER A 766 -10.68 -37.44 11.02
N LYS A 767 -9.90 -36.62 10.31
CA LYS A 767 -8.48 -36.35 10.62
C LYS A 767 -8.27 -35.11 11.50
N LEU A 768 -9.27 -34.25 11.66
CA LEU A 768 -9.12 -32.95 12.33
C LEU A 768 -8.69 -33.10 13.79
N GLN A 769 -9.33 -34.00 14.53
CA GLN A 769 -9.02 -34.21 15.94
C GLN A 769 -7.56 -34.64 16.15
N ALA A 770 -7.08 -35.59 15.35
CA ALA A 770 -5.69 -36.04 15.40
C ALA A 770 -4.72 -34.90 15.05
N GLN A 771 -5.07 -34.07 14.06
CA GLN A 771 -4.26 -32.91 13.69
C GLN A 771 -4.22 -31.86 14.81
N GLY A 772 -5.36 -31.54 15.41
CA GLY A 772 -5.46 -30.60 16.53
C GLY A 772 -4.71 -31.06 17.77
N ASN A 773 -4.82 -32.34 18.12
CA ASN A 773 -4.08 -32.94 19.23
C ASN A 773 -2.57 -32.87 19.00
N LYS A 774 -2.10 -33.18 17.78
CA LYS A 774 -0.68 -33.12 17.44
C LYS A 774 -0.13 -31.69 17.48
N ILE A 775 -0.88 -30.70 17.00
CA ILE A 775 -0.49 -29.28 17.09
C ILE A 775 -0.25 -28.89 18.55
N ASN A 776 -1.20 -29.17 19.44
CA ASN A 776 -1.05 -28.85 20.86
C ASN A 776 0.05 -29.68 21.53
N GLN A 777 0.23 -30.94 21.16
CA GLN A 777 1.32 -31.77 21.70
C GLN A 777 2.70 -31.18 21.42
N VAL A 778 2.93 -30.62 20.22
CA VAL A 778 4.20 -30.03 19.82
C VAL A 778 4.42 -28.69 20.52
N TYR A 779 3.45 -27.78 20.44
CA TYR A 779 3.61 -26.39 20.89
C TYR A 779 3.43 -26.19 22.40
N ASN A 780 2.70 -27.05 23.10
CA ASN A 780 2.54 -26.94 24.56
C ASN A 780 3.89 -27.09 25.30
N LYS A 781 4.85 -27.83 24.72
CA LYS A 781 6.20 -27.98 25.28
C LYS A 781 6.97 -26.65 25.37
N ILE A 782 6.51 -25.61 24.68
CA ILE A 782 7.13 -24.28 24.68
C ILE A 782 6.14 -23.18 25.11
N GLY A 783 5.10 -23.54 25.86
CA GLY A 783 4.14 -22.58 26.42
C GLY A 783 3.11 -22.03 25.43
N VAL A 784 3.01 -22.59 24.23
CA VAL A 784 2.04 -22.15 23.21
C VAL A 784 0.87 -23.12 23.15
N ASN A 785 -0.34 -22.62 23.41
CA ASN A 785 -1.59 -23.38 23.33
C ASN A 785 -2.43 -22.95 22.13
N PHE A 786 -2.83 -23.90 21.28
CA PHE A 786 -3.75 -23.65 20.17
C PHE A 786 -5.19 -23.97 20.57
N THR A 787 -6.05 -22.96 20.53
CA THR A 787 -7.50 -23.11 20.63
C THR A 787 -8.05 -23.56 19.28
N VAL A 788 -8.13 -24.88 19.11
CA VAL A 788 -8.58 -25.54 17.89
C VAL A 788 -10.10 -25.56 17.81
N LYS A 789 -10.67 -25.06 16.70
CA LYS A 789 -12.07 -25.24 16.33
C LYS A 789 -12.16 -26.12 15.10
N GLU A 790 -12.88 -27.22 15.21
CA GLU A 790 -13.21 -28.08 14.06
C GLU A 790 -14.41 -27.49 13.32
N GLU A 791 -14.23 -27.22 12.04
CA GLU A 791 -15.26 -26.62 11.18
C GLU A 791 -15.94 -27.70 10.33
N PRO A 792 -17.18 -27.45 9.86
CA PRO A 792 -17.83 -28.35 8.90
C PRO A 792 -17.08 -28.40 7.56
N VAL A 793 -17.38 -29.43 6.77
CA VAL A 793 -16.78 -29.61 5.44
C VAL A 793 -17.05 -28.41 4.54
N LEU A 794 -15.96 -27.84 4.02
CA LEU A 794 -16.00 -26.79 3.00
C LEU A 794 -15.97 -27.44 1.62
N ASP A 795 -17.09 -27.37 0.90
CA ASP A 795 -17.20 -27.92 -0.44
C ASP A 795 -16.43 -27.07 -1.46
N ILE A 796 -15.36 -27.64 -2.02
CA ILE A 796 -14.51 -27.01 -3.05
C ILE A 796 -14.73 -27.57 -4.45
N SER A 797 -15.78 -28.36 -4.68
CA SER A 797 -16.04 -29.04 -5.97
C SER A 797 -16.17 -28.10 -7.16
N SER A 798 -16.60 -26.85 -6.92
CA SER A 798 -16.68 -25.79 -7.94
C SER A 798 -15.33 -25.20 -8.34
N ILE A 799 -14.30 -25.37 -7.50
CA ILE A 799 -12.94 -24.82 -7.69
C ILE A 799 -11.99 -25.92 -8.18
N VAL A 800 -12.13 -27.14 -7.63
CA VAL A 800 -11.21 -28.26 -7.88
C VAL A 800 -12.00 -29.49 -8.33
N SER A 801 -11.96 -29.76 -9.64
CA SER A 801 -12.63 -30.90 -10.27
C SER A 801 -11.84 -32.21 -10.19
N GLY A 802 -10.54 -32.16 -9.89
CA GLY A 802 -9.65 -33.33 -9.81
C GLY A 802 -9.24 -33.74 -8.39
N ASN A 803 -8.32 -34.69 -8.29
CA ASN A 803 -7.71 -35.13 -7.02
C ASN A 803 -6.50 -34.30 -6.59
N THR A 804 -6.19 -33.23 -7.32
CA THR A 804 -5.00 -32.40 -7.10
C THR A 804 -5.40 -30.94 -6.92
N ILE A 805 -4.82 -30.27 -5.93
CA ILE A 805 -4.91 -28.81 -5.74
C ILE A 805 -3.60 -28.19 -6.23
N SER A 806 -3.68 -27.26 -7.18
CA SER A 806 -2.54 -26.46 -7.61
C SER A 806 -1.97 -25.73 -6.40
N SER A 807 -0.67 -25.88 -6.16
CA SER A 807 0.02 -25.35 -4.99
C SER A 807 1.35 -24.75 -5.41
N GLU A 808 1.75 -23.66 -4.76
CA GLU A 808 3.05 -23.02 -4.99
C GLU A 808 4.19 -23.85 -4.37
N ASP A 809 5.42 -23.48 -4.74
CA ASP A 809 6.64 -24.08 -4.20
C ASP A 809 6.76 -23.80 -2.69
N ALA A 810 6.78 -24.87 -1.89
CA ALA A 810 7.00 -24.81 -0.44
C ALA A 810 8.37 -24.26 -0.04
N ASP A 811 9.34 -24.17 -0.94
CA ASP A 811 10.58 -23.45 -0.66
C ASP A 811 10.39 -21.92 -0.83
N LEU A 812 9.55 -21.43 -1.76
CA LEU A 812 9.39 -19.98 -1.98
C LEU A 812 8.53 -19.29 -0.90
N MET A 813 7.49 -19.99 -0.40
CA MET A 813 6.64 -19.57 0.73
C MET A 813 6.13 -18.11 0.72
N SER A 814 6.04 -17.49 -0.45
CA SER A 814 5.79 -16.04 -0.60
C SER A 814 4.38 -15.70 -1.10
N THR A 815 3.62 -16.68 -1.62
CA THR A 815 2.29 -16.44 -2.19
C THR A 815 1.41 -17.69 -2.18
N TYR A 816 0.15 -17.60 -2.58
CA TYR A 816 -0.73 -18.76 -2.78
C TYR A 816 -1.02 -18.92 -4.27
N SER A 817 -1.24 -20.15 -4.72
CA SER A 817 -1.65 -20.42 -6.09
C SER A 817 -3.04 -19.85 -6.36
N PRO A 818 -3.45 -19.63 -7.63
CA PRO A 818 -4.79 -19.17 -7.95
C PRO A 818 -5.91 -20.05 -7.35
N GLN A 819 -5.73 -21.38 -7.35
CA GLN A 819 -6.72 -22.30 -6.74
C GLN A 819 -6.75 -22.18 -5.21
N GLN A 820 -5.58 -22.06 -4.56
CA GLN A 820 -5.51 -21.84 -3.13
C GLN A 820 -6.18 -20.50 -2.75
N GLN A 821 -5.95 -19.43 -3.51
CA GLN A 821 -6.61 -18.14 -3.32
C GLN A 821 -8.13 -18.23 -3.42
N GLN A 822 -8.65 -18.98 -4.40
CA GLN A 822 -10.09 -19.22 -4.54
C GLN A 822 -10.67 -19.99 -3.34
N ILE A 823 -9.97 -21.03 -2.85
CA ILE A 823 -10.38 -21.79 -1.66
C ILE A 823 -10.36 -20.89 -0.41
N ASN A 824 -9.30 -20.09 -0.24
CA ASN A 824 -9.20 -19.13 0.87
C ASN A 824 -10.37 -18.13 0.85
N ALA A 825 -10.72 -17.61 -0.33
CA ALA A 825 -11.81 -16.67 -0.50
C ALA A 825 -13.20 -17.30 -0.28
N LEU A 826 -13.33 -18.62 -0.49
CA LEU A 826 -14.55 -19.37 -0.25
C LEU A 826 -14.86 -19.51 1.24
N TYR A 827 -13.83 -19.61 2.08
CA TYR A 827 -14.01 -19.69 3.53
C TYR A 827 -14.48 -18.35 4.10
N LYS A 828 -15.72 -18.32 4.62
CA LYS A 828 -16.37 -17.12 5.21
C LYS A 828 -16.39 -17.15 6.74
N GLY A 829 -15.27 -17.48 7.36
CA GLY A 829 -15.15 -17.43 8.82
C GLY A 829 -15.37 -16.00 9.36
N THR A 830 -16.09 -15.88 10.47
CA THR A 830 -16.41 -14.59 11.11
C THR A 830 -15.44 -14.21 12.23
N ASP A 831 -14.56 -15.12 12.63
CA ASP A 831 -13.61 -14.95 13.74
C ASP A 831 -12.18 -14.77 13.21
N ALA A 832 -11.40 -13.88 13.81
CA ALA A 832 -9.96 -13.76 13.54
C ALA A 832 -9.20 -15.00 14.03
N ARG A 833 -9.02 -15.99 13.14
CA ARG A 833 -8.33 -17.25 13.38
C ARG A 833 -7.40 -17.57 12.22
N TYR A 834 -6.31 -18.29 12.49
CA TYR A 834 -5.57 -19.00 11.46
C TYR A 834 -6.44 -20.15 10.94
N VAL A 835 -6.30 -20.48 9.66
CA VAL A 835 -7.14 -21.51 9.03
C VAL A 835 -6.23 -22.56 8.42
N LEU A 836 -6.43 -23.81 8.83
CA LEU A 836 -5.70 -24.94 8.27
C LEU A 836 -6.70 -25.86 7.56
N PHE A 837 -6.61 -25.89 6.24
CA PHE A 837 -7.41 -26.76 5.40
C PHE A 837 -6.82 -28.17 5.39
N VAL A 838 -7.66 -29.18 5.66
CA VAL A 838 -7.25 -30.59 5.67
C VAL A 838 -7.97 -31.31 4.54
N THR A 839 -7.23 -32.00 3.68
CA THR A 839 -7.80 -32.65 2.48
C THR A 839 -7.14 -33.99 2.14
N ASN A 840 -7.90 -34.84 1.44
CA ASN A 840 -7.41 -36.05 0.78
C ASN A 840 -7.00 -35.81 -0.67
N LYS A 841 -7.00 -34.56 -1.14
CA LYS A 841 -6.39 -34.19 -2.41
C LYS A 841 -4.88 -34.05 -2.27
N THR A 842 -4.12 -34.34 -3.31
CA THR A 842 -2.67 -34.13 -3.35
C THR A 842 -2.34 -32.71 -3.82
N SER A 843 -1.16 -32.21 -3.49
CA SER A 843 -0.64 -30.97 -4.08
C SER A 843 -0.09 -31.22 -5.49
N SER A 844 -0.07 -30.20 -6.35
CA SER A 844 0.55 -30.30 -7.69
C SER A 844 2.07 -30.41 -7.64
N THR A 845 2.69 -30.01 -6.53
CA THR A 845 4.14 -30.02 -6.30
C THR A 845 4.61 -31.24 -5.50
N GLY A 846 3.70 -32.09 -5.03
CA GLY A 846 4.01 -33.30 -4.25
C GLY A 846 4.36 -33.04 -2.78
N GLN A 847 4.22 -31.81 -2.29
CA GLN A 847 4.40 -31.46 -0.87
C GLN A 847 3.23 -31.95 0.01
N ASN A 848 3.56 -32.29 1.26
CA ASN A 848 2.61 -32.76 2.28
C ASN A 848 1.76 -31.64 2.86
N GLY A 849 2.29 -30.41 2.91
CA GLY A 849 1.59 -29.25 3.39
C GLY A 849 2.08 -27.97 2.71
N TYR A 850 1.33 -26.89 2.92
CA TYR A 850 1.73 -25.56 2.46
C TYR A 850 1.08 -24.46 3.30
N MET A 851 1.88 -23.57 3.83
CA MET A 851 1.43 -22.31 4.41
C MET A 851 2.45 -21.23 4.11
N ARG A 852 2.00 -20.13 3.51
CA ARG A 852 2.86 -18.96 3.27
C ARG A 852 3.46 -18.49 4.60
N LEU A 853 4.71 -18.04 4.58
CA LEU A 853 5.32 -17.40 5.74
C LEU A 853 4.50 -16.16 6.15
N ASN A 854 4.13 -16.05 7.43
CA ASN A 854 3.20 -15.03 7.93
C ASN A 854 1.81 -15.06 7.25
N GLY A 855 1.42 -16.19 6.67
CA GLY A 855 0.11 -16.38 6.05
C GLY A 855 -0.95 -16.81 7.06
N GLN A 856 -2.20 -16.41 6.83
CA GLN A 856 -3.34 -16.84 7.64
C GLN A 856 -3.82 -18.27 7.30
N PHE A 857 -3.63 -18.70 6.05
CA PHE A 857 -4.19 -19.95 5.53
C PHE A 857 -3.10 -20.99 5.27
N GLY A 858 -3.31 -22.22 5.72
CA GLY A 858 -2.43 -23.36 5.47
C GLY A 858 -3.19 -24.55 4.92
N TYR A 859 -2.47 -25.52 4.36
CA TYR A 859 -3.00 -26.73 3.77
C TYR A 859 -2.25 -27.95 4.29
N VAL A 860 -2.99 -29.02 4.60
CA VAL A 860 -2.48 -30.36 4.87
C VAL A 860 -3.09 -31.29 3.83
N TYR A 861 -2.24 -31.81 2.95
CA TYR A 861 -2.64 -32.64 1.81
C TYR A 861 -2.74 -34.12 2.17
N ASN A 862 -3.14 -34.92 1.18
CA ASN A 862 -3.29 -36.35 1.34
C ASN A 862 -2.01 -37.04 1.81
N ASN A 863 -2.14 -38.05 2.68
CA ASN A 863 -1.05 -38.83 3.25
C ASN A 863 0.05 -38.03 3.98
N ALA A 864 -0.22 -36.77 4.31
CA ALA A 864 0.70 -35.95 5.08
C ALA A 864 0.93 -36.55 6.49
N PRO A 865 2.17 -36.53 7.01
CA PRO A 865 2.44 -36.87 8.41
C PRO A 865 1.62 -35.99 9.36
N GLN A 866 1.23 -36.51 10.54
CA GLN A 866 0.42 -35.76 11.50
C GLN A 866 1.08 -34.45 11.96
N LYS A 867 2.42 -34.37 11.97
CA LYS A 867 3.14 -33.14 12.31
C LYS A 867 2.94 -31.99 11.32
N THR A 868 2.46 -32.28 10.10
CA THR A 868 2.41 -31.31 8.99
C THR A 868 1.60 -30.08 9.37
N GLY A 869 0.44 -30.22 10.00
CA GLY A 869 -0.31 -29.04 10.43
C GLY A 869 0.43 -28.18 11.46
N ALA A 870 1.24 -28.78 12.33
CA ALA A 870 2.08 -28.03 13.27
C ALA A 870 3.24 -27.31 12.56
N HIS A 871 3.85 -27.96 11.56
CA HIS A 871 4.87 -27.39 10.68
C HIS A 871 4.33 -26.18 9.91
N GLU A 872 3.19 -26.34 9.24
CA GLU A 872 2.57 -25.25 8.47
C GLU A 872 2.21 -24.06 9.36
N LEU A 873 1.61 -24.30 10.54
CA LEU A 873 1.33 -23.24 11.50
C LEU A 873 2.61 -22.57 12.04
N GLY A 874 3.74 -23.28 12.07
CA GLY A 874 5.04 -22.69 12.38
C GLY A 874 5.43 -21.57 11.41
N HIS A 875 5.18 -21.78 10.11
CA HIS A 875 5.40 -20.76 9.10
C HIS A 875 4.42 -19.59 9.21
N GLY A 876 3.12 -19.89 9.35
CA GLY A 876 2.08 -18.87 9.34
C GLY A 876 2.05 -18.02 10.60
N VAL A 877 2.08 -18.66 11.77
CA VAL A 877 1.92 -17.99 13.07
C VAL A 877 3.24 -17.40 13.57
N PHE A 878 4.32 -18.17 13.46
CA PHE A 878 5.60 -17.86 14.12
C PHE A 878 6.71 -17.47 13.16
N LYS A 879 6.44 -17.52 11.84
CA LYS A 879 7.41 -17.22 10.79
C LYS A 879 8.68 -18.08 10.91
N LEU A 880 8.55 -19.30 11.42
CA LEU A 880 9.66 -20.23 11.46
C LEU A 880 10.06 -20.59 10.03
N GLU A 881 11.35 -20.63 9.76
CA GLU A 881 11.90 -21.02 8.47
C GLU A 881 12.46 -22.45 8.52
N HIS A 882 12.63 -23.07 7.36
CA HIS A 882 13.25 -24.39 7.30
C HIS A 882 14.72 -24.33 7.75
N PRO A 883 15.23 -25.32 8.52
CA PRO A 883 16.59 -25.31 9.07
C PRO A 883 17.70 -25.19 8.03
N TRP A 884 17.53 -25.73 6.82
CA TRP A 884 18.53 -25.61 5.75
C TRP A 884 18.63 -24.20 5.19
N LYS A 885 17.56 -23.40 5.29
CA LYS A 885 17.56 -21.98 4.92
C LYS A 885 18.11 -21.12 6.04
N ALA A 886 17.60 -21.31 7.25
CA ALA A 886 17.95 -20.49 8.41
C ALA A 886 19.37 -20.77 8.93
N TYR A 887 19.79 -22.04 8.92
CA TYR A 887 20.99 -22.51 9.63
C TYR A 887 21.95 -23.33 8.76
N GLN A 888 21.71 -23.39 7.44
CA GLN A 888 22.58 -24.08 6.46
C GLN A 888 22.77 -25.57 6.75
N THR A 889 21.76 -26.22 7.35
CA THR A 889 21.75 -27.68 7.52
C THR A 889 21.41 -28.39 6.22
N THR A 890 21.65 -29.70 6.15
CA THR A 890 21.15 -30.53 5.05
C THR A 890 19.66 -30.80 5.24
N LYS A 891 18.87 -30.67 4.17
CA LYS A 891 17.43 -30.99 4.15
C LYS A 891 17.18 -32.43 4.62
N GLY A 892 16.31 -32.60 5.61
CA GLY A 892 15.95 -33.88 6.23
C GLY A 892 16.95 -34.41 7.26
N ALA A 893 17.98 -33.65 7.63
CA ALA A 893 19.05 -34.13 8.51
C ALA A 893 18.84 -33.80 10.00
N THR A 894 17.94 -32.87 10.33
CA THR A 894 17.66 -32.47 11.71
C THR A 894 16.39 -33.13 12.23
N ASP A 895 16.24 -33.22 13.55
CA ASP A 895 15.01 -33.73 14.18
C ASP A 895 14.01 -32.59 14.51
N LEU A 896 14.17 -31.44 13.86
CA LEU A 896 13.32 -30.27 14.05
C LEU A 896 11.97 -30.39 13.35
N LEU A 897 10.94 -29.78 13.93
CA LEU A 897 9.58 -29.69 13.37
C LEU A 897 9.60 -29.13 11.95
N MET A 898 10.39 -28.07 11.76
CA MET A 898 10.52 -27.34 10.49
C MET A 898 11.41 -28.07 9.48
N ASP A 899 11.93 -29.25 9.78
CA ASP A 899 12.63 -30.07 8.79
C ASP A 899 11.67 -31.05 8.08
N TYR A 900 12.05 -31.53 6.90
CA TYR A 900 11.33 -32.57 6.17
C TYR A 900 11.66 -33.99 6.67
N SER A 901 12.41 -34.11 7.76
CA SER A 901 12.55 -35.36 8.51
C SER A 901 11.25 -35.71 9.25
N THR A 902 11.25 -36.80 10.01
CA THR A 902 10.13 -37.17 10.91
C THR A 902 10.17 -36.44 12.26
N GLY A 903 11.15 -35.56 12.48
CA GLY A 903 11.34 -34.85 13.75
C GLY A 903 10.20 -33.89 14.10
N GLU A 904 9.94 -33.72 15.40
CA GLU A 904 8.89 -32.88 15.95
C GLU A 904 9.43 -31.86 16.98
N GLU A 905 10.76 -31.76 17.12
CA GLU A 905 11.38 -30.91 18.14
C GLU A 905 11.37 -29.43 17.73
N LEU A 906 11.20 -28.55 18.70
CA LEU A 906 11.46 -27.11 18.54
C LEU A 906 12.74 -26.82 19.31
N SER A 907 13.72 -26.20 18.66
CA SER A 907 15.00 -25.83 19.26
C SER A 907 14.92 -24.53 20.04
N HIS A 908 15.94 -24.24 20.85
CA HIS A 908 16.10 -22.95 21.53
C HIS A 908 16.07 -21.75 20.55
N LEU A 909 16.48 -21.94 19.30
CA LEU A 909 16.39 -20.90 18.26
C LEU A 909 14.93 -20.66 17.82
N ASP A 910 14.12 -21.72 17.76
CA ASP A 910 12.68 -21.61 17.49
C ASP A 910 11.95 -20.99 18.69
N TRP A 911 12.33 -21.36 19.93
CA TRP A 911 11.78 -20.78 21.15
C TRP A 911 12.04 -19.27 21.19
N LYS A 912 13.26 -18.87 20.83
CA LYS A 912 13.64 -17.47 20.68
C LYS A 912 12.80 -16.79 19.62
N GLN A 913 12.74 -17.30 18.39
CA GLN A 913 11.94 -16.69 17.32
C GLN A 913 10.45 -16.54 17.68
N ILE A 914 9.90 -17.45 18.48
CA ILE A 914 8.51 -17.39 18.95
C ILE A 914 8.31 -16.33 20.04
N ASN A 915 9.30 -16.10 20.90
CA ASN A 915 9.17 -15.26 22.09
C ASN A 915 9.79 -13.87 21.97
N ASP A 916 10.88 -13.77 21.25
CA ASP A 916 11.62 -12.56 20.91
C ASP A 916 11.87 -12.53 19.39
N PRO A 917 10.81 -12.38 18.56
CA PRO A 917 10.96 -12.32 17.12
C PRO A 917 11.75 -11.07 16.74
N ALA A 918 12.83 -11.23 15.97
CA ALA A 918 13.58 -10.09 15.44
C ALA A 918 12.63 -9.12 14.72
N PHE A 919 12.66 -7.85 15.10
CA PHE A 919 11.85 -6.81 14.48
C PHE A 919 12.31 -6.58 13.04
N LYS A 920 11.61 -7.18 12.08
CA LYS A 920 11.87 -6.99 10.65
C LYS A 920 11.04 -5.80 10.15
N LEU A 921 11.70 -4.70 9.78
CA LEU A 921 11.13 -3.61 8.99
C LEU A 921 10.87 -4.15 7.56
N TYR A 922 9.77 -4.88 7.40
CA TYR A 922 9.39 -5.43 6.09
C TYR A 922 8.93 -4.30 5.15
N ALA A 923 9.68 -4.10 4.07
CA ALA A 923 9.19 -3.52 2.82
C ALA A 923 9.46 -4.53 1.69
N PHE A 924 8.54 -4.64 0.74
CA PHE A 924 8.53 -5.54 -0.43
C PHE A 924 8.13 -7.00 -0.19
N GLN A 925 6.83 -7.23 0.01
CA GLN A 925 6.15 -8.35 -0.66
C GLN A 925 4.79 -7.88 -1.20
N SER A 926 4.79 -7.15 -2.32
CA SER A 926 3.70 -7.30 -3.28
C SER A 926 3.71 -8.75 -3.78
N GLN A 927 2.57 -9.29 -4.18
CA GLN A 927 2.27 -10.70 -4.48
C GLN A 927 3.14 -11.42 -5.56
N SER A 928 4.29 -10.87 -5.95
CA SER A 928 5.23 -11.47 -6.89
C SER A 928 6.68 -11.30 -6.41
N SER A 929 7.10 -12.15 -5.49
CA SER A 929 8.53 -12.44 -5.28
C SER A 929 8.83 -13.89 -5.67
N GLY A 930 8.28 -14.33 -6.80
CA GLY A 930 8.91 -15.34 -7.63
C GLY A 930 9.89 -14.60 -8.53
N GLU A 931 11.18 -14.90 -8.40
CA GLU A 931 12.18 -14.58 -9.43
C GLU A 931 11.62 -14.91 -10.82
N PHE A 932 11.65 -13.95 -11.75
CA PHE A 932 11.52 -14.23 -13.18
C PHE A 932 12.80 -14.93 -13.68
N ASN A 933 13.12 -16.11 -13.15
CA ASN A 933 14.38 -16.76 -13.46
C ASN A 933 14.39 -17.51 -14.80
N ASN A 934 13.24 -17.71 -15.48
CA ASN A 934 13.17 -18.53 -16.71
C ASN A 934 12.16 -18.07 -17.77
N TYR A 935 11.59 -16.87 -17.65
CA TYR A 935 10.57 -16.37 -18.58
C TYR A 935 11.12 -15.22 -19.42
N VAL A 936 10.99 -15.32 -20.73
CA VAL A 936 11.37 -14.26 -21.69
C VAL A 936 10.20 -13.94 -22.60
N VAL A 937 10.19 -12.73 -23.17
CA VAL A 937 9.19 -12.29 -24.13
C VAL A 937 9.70 -12.56 -25.55
N THR A 938 8.91 -13.26 -26.36
CA THR A 938 9.21 -13.52 -27.77
C THR A 938 8.91 -12.29 -28.65
N PRO A 939 9.40 -12.25 -29.91
CA PRO A 939 9.11 -11.15 -30.85
C PRO A 939 7.61 -10.91 -31.15
N ASP A 940 6.73 -11.87 -30.84
CA ASP A 940 5.28 -11.77 -30.91
C ASP A 940 4.60 -11.53 -29.54
N LEU A 941 5.34 -10.99 -28.57
CA LEU A 941 4.89 -10.58 -27.24
C LEU A 941 4.32 -11.72 -26.37
N ARG A 942 4.75 -12.96 -26.60
CA ARG A 942 4.35 -14.11 -25.77
C ARG A 942 5.39 -14.35 -24.68
N ILE A 943 4.91 -14.68 -23.48
CA ILE A 943 5.77 -15.11 -22.38
C ILE A 943 6.08 -16.59 -22.61
N VAL A 944 7.36 -16.91 -22.80
CA VAL A 944 7.82 -18.30 -23.00
C VAL A 944 8.80 -18.69 -21.91
N ASN A 945 8.74 -19.96 -21.51
CA ASN A 945 9.63 -20.54 -20.52
C ASN A 945 10.84 -21.21 -21.21
N ILE A 946 12.06 -20.82 -20.84
CA ILE A 946 13.29 -21.48 -21.31
C ILE A 946 13.87 -22.29 -20.15
N LYS A 947 13.44 -23.55 -20.03
CA LYS A 947 13.77 -24.45 -18.90
C LYS A 947 15.26 -24.69 -18.62
N GLN A 948 16.15 -24.34 -19.56
CA GLN A 948 17.59 -24.67 -19.52
C GLN A 948 18.49 -23.43 -19.36
N SER A 949 17.93 -22.24 -19.14
CA SER A 949 18.72 -21.00 -19.10
C SER A 949 19.29 -20.74 -17.70
N ASN A 950 20.60 -20.49 -17.62
CA ASN A 950 21.26 -20.14 -16.34
C ASN A 950 21.60 -18.64 -16.24
N THR A 951 21.74 -17.93 -17.37
CA THR A 951 22.03 -16.47 -17.42
C THR A 951 21.70 -15.90 -18.81
N LEU A 952 21.18 -14.67 -18.88
CA LEU A 952 20.96 -13.92 -20.13
C LEU A 952 22.26 -13.27 -20.62
N THR A 953 22.54 -13.31 -21.92
CA THR A 953 23.74 -12.66 -22.50
C THR A 953 23.36 -11.69 -23.63
N PHE A 954 24.14 -10.63 -23.78
CA PHE A 954 24.03 -9.64 -24.84
C PHE A 954 25.30 -9.65 -25.68
N ASP A 955 25.22 -10.10 -26.95
CA ASP A 955 26.27 -9.84 -27.93
C ASP A 955 25.96 -8.54 -28.69
N LYS A 956 26.85 -7.57 -28.55
CA LYS A 956 26.75 -6.22 -29.13
C LYS A 956 26.79 -6.20 -30.67
N ASN A 957 27.17 -7.31 -31.30
CA ASN A 957 27.38 -7.39 -32.75
C ASN A 957 26.19 -7.94 -33.54
N ASN A 958 25.15 -8.43 -32.89
CA ASN A 958 24.00 -9.03 -33.57
C ASN A 958 22.97 -7.96 -34.00
N LYS A 959 22.99 -7.57 -35.29
CA LYS A 959 22.23 -6.42 -35.83
C LYS A 959 20.76 -6.70 -36.17
N ASN A 960 20.24 -7.90 -35.91
CA ASN A 960 18.88 -8.32 -36.31
C ASN A 960 18.01 -8.80 -35.12
N ILE A 961 18.07 -8.10 -33.99
CA ILE A 961 17.26 -8.44 -32.79
C ILE A 961 15.97 -7.59 -32.79
N PRO A 962 14.76 -8.19 -32.82
CA PRO A 962 13.51 -7.46 -32.67
C PRO A 962 13.39 -6.77 -31.30
N SER A 963 12.81 -5.58 -31.25
CA SER A 963 12.60 -4.83 -30.01
C SER A 963 11.78 -5.65 -29.00
N GLY A 964 12.31 -5.85 -27.79
CA GLY A 964 11.64 -6.60 -26.72
C GLY A 964 11.99 -8.09 -26.63
N SER A 965 13.00 -8.58 -27.35
CA SER A 965 13.43 -9.99 -27.33
C SER A 965 14.73 -10.23 -26.53
N CYS A 966 14.90 -11.45 -26.02
CA CYS A 966 16.17 -11.89 -25.41
C CYS A 966 17.22 -12.15 -26.52
N PRO A 967 18.39 -11.47 -26.50
CA PRO A 967 19.43 -11.61 -27.54
C PRO A 967 20.03 -13.01 -27.62
N GLY A 968 20.11 -13.68 -26.47
CA GLY A 968 20.73 -14.97 -26.28
C GLY A 968 20.93 -15.33 -24.82
N PHE A 969 21.32 -16.57 -24.55
CA PHE A 969 21.60 -17.06 -23.21
C PHE A 969 22.76 -18.05 -23.22
N VAL A 970 23.32 -18.33 -22.04
CA VAL A 970 24.40 -19.30 -21.86
C VAL A 970 23.91 -20.45 -21.01
N THR A 971 24.24 -21.67 -21.42
CA THR A 971 24.10 -22.87 -20.58
C THR A 971 25.50 -23.33 -20.17
N TYR A 972 25.66 -23.77 -18.92
CA TYR A 972 26.94 -24.27 -18.41
C TYR A 972 26.70 -25.34 -17.35
N ASN A 973 27.70 -26.20 -17.13
CA ASN A 973 27.79 -27.10 -16.00
C ASN A 973 28.74 -26.47 -14.96
N TYR A 974 28.30 -26.33 -13.71
CA TYR A 974 29.17 -25.79 -12.64
C TYR A 974 29.81 -26.93 -11.86
N ASN A 975 31.14 -27.03 -11.92
CA ASN A 975 31.88 -28.03 -11.17
C ASN A 975 32.16 -27.52 -9.75
N ASN A 976 31.41 -28.04 -8.78
CA ASN A 976 31.51 -27.65 -7.37
C ASN A 976 32.88 -27.94 -6.73
N THR A 977 33.68 -28.83 -7.33
CA THR A 977 34.99 -29.23 -6.78
C THR A 977 36.08 -28.27 -7.22
N THR A 978 36.09 -27.90 -8.50
CA THR A 978 37.09 -26.98 -9.08
C THR A 978 36.67 -25.53 -9.03
N LYS A 979 35.40 -25.25 -8.69
CA LYS A 979 34.76 -23.92 -8.72
C LYS A 979 34.88 -23.25 -10.10
N GLN A 980 34.78 -24.03 -11.17
CA GLN A 980 34.85 -23.54 -12.55
C GLN A 980 33.59 -23.90 -13.32
N PHE A 981 33.27 -23.06 -14.32
CA PHE A 981 32.23 -23.30 -15.30
C PHE A 981 32.80 -24.16 -16.43
N GLU A 982 32.19 -25.31 -16.66
CA GLU A 982 32.52 -26.27 -17.70
C GLU A 982 31.35 -26.34 -18.71
N ASP A 983 31.62 -26.77 -19.94
CA ASP A 983 30.60 -26.92 -21.01
C ASP A 983 29.78 -25.66 -21.33
N LEU A 984 30.41 -24.48 -21.38
CA LEU A 984 29.72 -23.25 -21.77
C LEU A 984 29.22 -23.33 -23.22
N LYS A 985 27.91 -23.25 -23.42
CA LYS A 985 27.27 -23.13 -24.73
C LYS A 985 26.51 -21.82 -24.83
N TYR A 986 26.76 -21.08 -25.89
CA TYR A 986 26.16 -19.76 -26.14
C TYR A 986 25.08 -19.89 -27.20
N TYR A 987 23.84 -19.58 -26.83
CA TYR A 987 22.70 -19.67 -27.71
C TYR A 987 22.24 -18.26 -28.10
N LEU A 988 22.20 -17.95 -29.40
CA LEU A 988 21.73 -16.65 -29.93
C LEU A 988 20.45 -16.82 -30.74
N TRP A 989 19.59 -15.80 -30.71
CA TRP A 989 18.34 -15.83 -31.47
C TRP A 989 18.58 -15.78 -32.98
N ASP A 990 17.99 -16.73 -33.72
CA ASP A 990 17.97 -16.75 -35.19
C ASP A 990 16.54 -16.57 -35.71
N ASN A 991 16.32 -15.47 -36.45
CA ASN A 991 15.02 -15.11 -36.99
C ASN A 991 14.54 -16.04 -38.12
N GLY A 992 15.46 -16.67 -38.86
CA GLY A 992 15.13 -17.59 -39.95
C GLY A 992 14.64 -18.94 -39.45
N LYS A 993 15.23 -19.44 -38.36
CA LYS A 993 14.85 -20.72 -37.73
C LYS A 993 13.82 -20.58 -36.61
N LYS A 994 13.50 -19.35 -36.18
CA LYS A 994 12.58 -19.05 -35.06
C LYS A 994 12.95 -19.80 -33.77
N GLY A 995 14.25 -19.85 -33.47
CA GLY A 995 14.79 -20.54 -32.30
C GLY A 995 16.18 -20.02 -31.95
N TYR A 996 16.68 -20.43 -30.79
CA TYR A 996 18.04 -20.06 -30.36
C TYR A 996 19.04 -21.12 -30.82
N ILE A 997 20.09 -20.69 -31.52
CA ILE A 997 21.10 -21.57 -32.10
C ILE A 997 22.39 -21.46 -31.28
N ASN A 998 23.02 -22.59 -30.98
CA ASN A 998 24.33 -22.59 -30.38
C ASN A 998 25.38 -22.02 -31.36
N ASN A 999 26.10 -20.97 -30.95
CA ASN A 999 27.15 -20.33 -31.75
C ASN A 999 28.29 -21.28 -32.15
N SER A 1000 28.43 -22.40 -31.44
CA SER A 1000 29.48 -23.40 -31.63
C SER A 1000 29.01 -24.59 -32.47
N ASP A 1001 27.70 -24.81 -32.59
CA ASP A 1001 27.08 -25.91 -33.32
C ASP A 1001 25.70 -25.52 -33.86
N ASN A 1002 25.63 -25.22 -35.16
CA ASN A 1002 24.41 -24.76 -35.82
C ASN A 1002 23.28 -25.80 -35.93
N SER A 1003 23.52 -27.04 -35.49
CA SER A 1003 22.52 -28.11 -35.41
C SER A 1003 21.83 -28.20 -34.04
N ASP A 1004 22.41 -27.60 -33.00
CA ASP A 1004 21.88 -27.52 -31.63
C ASP A 1004 20.96 -26.28 -31.50
N ILE A 1005 19.66 -26.49 -31.70
CA ILE A 1005 18.64 -25.44 -31.76
C ILE A 1005 17.61 -25.65 -30.65
N ILE A 1006 17.40 -24.61 -29.84
CA ILE A 1006 16.37 -24.56 -28.81
C ILE A 1006 15.18 -23.75 -29.34
N VAL A 1007 14.08 -24.45 -29.64
CA VAL A 1007 12.83 -23.82 -30.04
C VAL A 1007 11.97 -23.57 -28.79
N PRO A 1008 11.59 -22.31 -28.49
CA PRO A 1008 10.78 -22.01 -27.32
C PRO A 1008 9.39 -22.66 -27.40
N SER A 1009 8.86 -23.09 -26.27
CA SER A 1009 7.48 -23.57 -26.15
C SER A 1009 6.59 -22.51 -25.51
N THR A 1010 5.42 -22.26 -26.11
CA THR A 1010 4.39 -21.37 -25.53
C THR A 1010 3.81 -21.99 -24.27
N VAL A 1011 3.71 -21.19 -23.21
CA VAL A 1011 2.95 -21.52 -21.99
C VAL A 1011 1.54 -20.98 -22.12
#